data_AF-B1YMN7-F1
#
_entry.id   AF-B1YMN7-F1
#
_cell.length_a   1.000
_cell.length_b   1.000
_cell.length_c   1.000
_cell.angle_alpha   90.00
_cell.angle_beta   90.00
_cell.angle_gamma   90.00
#
_symmetry.space_group_name_H-M   'P 1'
#
loop_
_entity.id
_entity.type
_entity.pdbx_description
1 polymer ?
#
loop_
_entity_poly.entity_id
_entity_poly.type
_entity_poly.pdbx_seq_one_letter_code
_entity_poly.pdbx_strand_id
1 'polypeptide(L)'
;MAYTKKSNKLYAAAAALAVTASVVAPVAADAASKVSVKYIAPILMKHAGGDKYAVKKLTLPKKVKVKLTNGKYEMRSVKWNGTVKFEKKYINKFQVLYGTVAGTSKKVVLKVELQNYPVDVLEPVLEPVAVGGKVVLPSTISIRYKSGIIVKRPISKFNLKTPDTSKAGKYKLAYSYKGANSLMTGSIKYEVKAANIMNVMGSVDDQTLSVKADVMYAAAGAMAELLIYPGKDMSKAPIVVKGSLSNGKFMASQGGIPEGTHSYVVKVGDVKSAAMDFTVANTMLTSAKAIGNKKVEVSFSRAVDSASVENFKIAGGTVTAVTLSPDKKSALLDVSGLEYDKDYTVEAKGIMIGGVARDLGSISFMTQGVENLWMLEVSPKASTIVANGADNTEVTFLLKDKATGEVDKNADDIVLKLSTSFGALAKDRVTIQDGKATVILTSEFSNTDLEAMIRAEIIETAAGDYKNLIGKISGETKVKFSTIAVTPAPIEMINVLAAESNQADRVTVFLDKAVSRELLLKSFGLDKVMQGLHEEDYLANDNIQIEQFDGMKRVIGVKAIPSNPKAFELILDKETPLQDNAVVKLVAKITSSTDTEVKSKASFKLTDARPAEVTSVKAVGLNQLEVKFSEAVDSAKFKIDGQYGEKYFKVTHYGFDNKTGVDRRDTVRIMLDDNYPGVKEGYFAAGKHSLQVWDTMDFAALSDESNIGTTQNLDFTVAADTVKPTAGVVVESPEQFRVMFSKGLKNANILALLDNELKFERYNSNTKKYEDFSKYVNVTSYNKETGEAVIELMKDWTEIYDTVNTKENYYNDKFRITLEKGAIQAEANGEKNDALILDLSYEGSPLNTPDLKSAEINTIDRVPMTNDFVVMMSEPVKIRDLDEYNTPLINADGIVLPPKTTVEFIGKNKDGKIVTIDGSVVKYTDTTDKNFQVKANESLQRLVDLEGYGEEWKVVVKSLSDDVGNTVATATHDFKLMKTPVKPVLTPFEIVKVSANEKNEKDVIRVKFTEGVQYSGMYDATSTANYILNGKALPVGTSISLADSDDNVSNGLDIVKIKVPAGTLKTLSNVIVVNKDLQSYDNSVLTGGYEKAVLLGLN
;
A
#
# COMPACT_ATOMS: atom_id res chain seq x y z
N MET A 1 -16.36 -10.20 -40.78
CA MET A 1 -16.40 -9.40 -42.03
C MET A 1 -17.07 -10.27 -43.10
N ALA A 2 -18.39 -10.37 -43.28
CA ALA A 2 -19.52 -9.49 -42.93
C ALA A 2 -19.59 -8.18 -43.74
N TYR A 3 -20.31 -8.20 -44.87
CA TYR A 3 -21.62 -7.52 -45.05
C TYR A 3 -22.32 -8.03 -46.35
N THR A 4 -23.50 -7.49 -46.70
CA THR A 4 -24.62 -8.28 -47.27
C THR A 4 -24.83 -8.28 -48.80
N LYS A 5 -25.41 -9.38 -49.32
CA LYS A 5 -26.09 -9.46 -50.64
C LYS A 5 -27.39 -8.64 -50.61
N LYS A 6 -27.92 -8.02 -51.68
CA LYS A 6 -28.08 -8.37 -53.12
C LYS A 6 -29.26 -9.35 -53.38
N SER A 7 -29.88 -9.20 -54.55
CA SER A 7 -31.32 -9.44 -54.81
C SER A 7 -31.67 -10.75 -55.57
N ASN A 8 -32.98 -10.90 -55.86
CA ASN A 8 -33.63 -11.69 -56.92
C ASN A 8 -34.11 -13.16 -56.67
N LYS A 9 -35.44 -13.30 -56.71
CA LYS A 9 -36.25 -14.18 -57.59
C LYS A 9 -35.85 -15.66 -57.84
N LEU A 10 -36.83 -16.50 -57.46
CA LEU A 10 -37.47 -17.57 -58.26
C LEU A 10 -36.85 -18.96 -58.38
N TYR A 11 -37.78 -19.89 -58.66
CA TYR A 11 -37.66 -21.29 -59.08
C TYR A 11 -37.27 -22.34 -58.04
N ALA A 12 -38.24 -23.22 -57.76
CA ALA A 12 -38.06 -24.58 -57.27
C ALA A 12 -38.72 -25.54 -58.27
N ALA A 13 -38.13 -26.72 -58.49
CA ALA A 13 -38.74 -27.77 -59.31
C ALA A 13 -38.28 -29.17 -58.89
N ALA A 14 -39.26 -29.97 -58.47
CA ALA A 14 -39.35 -31.44 -58.48
C ALA A 14 -38.23 -32.30 -57.83
N ALA A 15 -38.67 -33.23 -56.99
CA ALA A 15 -37.87 -34.33 -56.49
C ALA A 15 -37.79 -35.51 -57.48
N ALA A 16 -36.65 -36.22 -57.41
CA ALA A 16 -36.49 -37.65 -57.13
C ALA A 16 -37.78 -38.50 -56.86
N LEU A 17 -37.85 -39.81 -57.11
CA LEU A 17 -36.92 -40.79 -57.73
C LEU A 17 -37.71 -42.02 -58.24
N ALA A 18 -37.05 -43.00 -58.88
CA ALA A 18 -37.54 -44.36 -59.06
C ALA A 18 -36.41 -45.39 -58.79
N VAL A 19 -36.76 -46.65 -58.47
CA VAL A 19 -35.90 -47.53 -57.65
C VAL A 19 -35.69 -48.93 -58.27
N THR A 20 -34.42 -49.25 -58.62
CA THR A 20 -33.82 -50.60 -58.83
C THR A 20 -34.40 -51.49 -59.96
N ALA A 21 -33.79 -52.61 -60.42
CA ALA A 21 -32.65 -53.41 -59.93
C ALA A 21 -31.88 -54.18 -61.04
N SER A 22 -30.84 -54.93 -60.63
CA SER A 22 -30.31 -56.21 -61.18
C SER A 22 -29.17 -56.29 -62.25
N VAL A 23 -28.02 -56.80 -61.78
CA VAL A 23 -27.19 -57.95 -62.27
C VAL A 23 -26.96 -58.21 -63.80
N VAL A 24 -25.85 -57.70 -64.38
CA VAL A 24 -24.89 -58.39 -65.30
C VAL A 24 -25.40 -59.11 -66.65
N ALA A 25 -25.97 -58.45 -67.73
CA ALA A 25 -26.35 -59.08 -69.08
C ALA A 25 -26.59 -58.18 -70.41
N PRO A 26 -26.59 -58.68 -71.71
CA PRO A 26 -26.65 -57.87 -73.01
C PRO A 26 -27.30 -58.40 -74.39
N VAL A 27 -27.23 -57.61 -75.53
CA VAL A 27 -27.26 -57.84 -77.08
C VAL A 27 -28.51 -58.04 -78.07
N ALA A 28 -28.45 -57.44 -79.33
CA ALA A 28 -28.72 -57.98 -80.75
C ALA A 28 -29.90 -57.59 -81.78
N ALA A 29 -29.56 -57.46 -83.12
CA ALA A 29 -30.19 -57.87 -84.46
C ALA A 29 -31.25 -57.14 -85.43
N ASP A 30 -31.01 -57.24 -86.79
CA ASP A 30 -31.83 -57.40 -88.09
C ASP A 30 -32.67 -56.31 -88.94
N ALA A 31 -33.20 -56.69 -90.16
CA ALA A 31 -33.80 -55.91 -91.32
C ALA A 31 -35.02 -56.62 -92.08
N ALA A 32 -35.54 -56.51 -93.35
CA ALA A 32 -35.53 -55.73 -94.67
C ALA A 32 -36.89 -56.02 -95.47
N SER A 33 -37.32 -55.76 -96.76
CA SER A 33 -37.00 -55.07 -98.07
C SER A 33 -38.23 -55.02 -99.11
N LYS A 34 -38.08 -54.54 -100.39
CA LYS A 34 -38.87 -54.78 -101.69
C LYS A 34 -40.05 -53.84 -102.23
N VAL A 35 -40.76 -54.18 -103.37
CA VAL A 35 -41.26 -53.26 -104.49
C VAL A 35 -42.73 -53.50 -105.06
N SER A 36 -43.36 -52.63 -105.93
CA SER A 36 -44.74 -52.76 -106.57
C SER A 36 -45.13 -51.78 -107.79
N VAL A 37 -46.41 -51.74 -108.33
CA VAL A 37 -47.06 -50.79 -109.36
C VAL A 37 -46.69 -49.29 -109.17
N LYS A 38 -47.02 -48.29 -110.02
CA LYS A 38 -46.71 -46.86 -109.66
C LYS A 38 -47.38 -46.30 -108.38
N TYR A 39 -48.45 -45.50 -108.41
CA TYR A 39 -48.71 -44.57 -107.29
C TYR A 39 -50.18 -44.25 -106.95
N ILE A 40 -50.46 -43.94 -105.68
CA ILE A 40 -51.74 -43.45 -105.15
C ILE A 40 -51.47 -42.38 -104.07
N ALA A 41 -52.24 -41.29 -104.03
CA ALA A 41 -52.03 -40.17 -103.11
C ALA A 41 -52.88 -40.25 -101.80
N PRO A 42 -52.39 -39.76 -100.65
CA PRO A 42 -53.16 -39.69 -99.39
C PRO A 42 -54.22 -38.56 -99.33
N ILE A 43 -55.13 -38.62 -98.35
CA ILE A 43 -56.17 -37.63 -98.03
C ILE A 43 -56.04 -37.14 -96.57
N LEU A 44 -56.45 -35.89 -96.27
CA LEU A 44 -56.30 -35.23 -94.95
C LEU A 44 -57.62 -34.58 -94.45
N MET A 45 -57.90 -34.62 -93.14
CA MET A 45 -59.09 -34.01 -92.49
C MET A 45 -58.80 -33.55 -91.04
N LYS A 46 -59.64 -32.67 -90.46
CA LYS A 46 -59.61 -32.23 -89.04
C LYS A 46 -61.00 -32.19 -88.38
N HIS A 47 -61.09 -32.35 -87.06
CA HIS A 47 -62.34 -32.20 -86.26
C HIS A 47 -62.08 -31.77 -84.81
N ALA A 48 -62.92 -30.91 -84.22
CA ALA A 48 -62.65 -30.25 -82.91
C ALA A 48 -63.80 -30.28 -81.87
N GLY A 49 -64.93 -30.95 -82.13
CA GLY A 49 -66.06 -30.99 -81.19
C GLY A 49 -65.94 -32.02 -80.08
N GLY A 50 -65.37 -33.18 -80.42
CA GLY A 50 -65.45 -34.35 -79.56
C GLY A 50 -66.80 -35.06 -79.67
N ASP A 51 -67.21 -35.66 -78.55
CA ASP A 51 -68.35 -36.56 -78.43
C ASP A 51 -69.46 -36.01 -77.51
N LYS A 52 -69.11 -35.60 -76.28
CA LYS A 52 -70.09 -35.21 -75.23
C LYS A 52 -70.58 -33.76 -75.34
N TYR A 53 -69.66 -32.80 -75.45
CA TYR A 53 -69.98 -31.36 -75.47
C TYR A 53 -69.90 -30.76 -76.89
N ALA A 54 -70.09 -31.59 -77.93
CA ALA A 54 -69.95 -31.19 -79.32
C ALA A 54 -71.26 -30.62 -79.89
N VAL A 55 -71.23 -29.42 -80.48
CA VAL A 55 -72.40 -28.85 -81.19
C VAL A 55 -72.55 -29.44 -82.62
N LYS A 56 -71.46 -29.96 -83.22
CA LYS A 56 -71.46 -30.71 -84.51
C LYS A 56 -70.49 -31.90 -84.49
N LYS A 57 -70.84 -33.02 -85.15
CA LYS A 57 -70.14 -34.34 -85.18
C LYS A 57 -69.38 -34.62 -86.53
N LEU A 58 -68.78 -35.81 -86.71
CA LEU A 58 -67.78 -36.15 -87.75
C LEU A 58 -68.19 -37.29 -88.71
N THR A 59 -67.76 -37.25 -89.99
CA THR A 59 -68.09 -38.19 -91.10
C THR A 59 -66.89 -38.43 -92.05
N LEU A 60 -66.88 -39.50 -92.88
CA LEU A 60 -65.74 -39.92 -93.75
C LEU A 60 -66.05 -39.99 -95.28
N PRO A 61 -65.04 -39.84 -96.19
CA PRO A 61 -65.20 -39.82 -97.66
C PRO A 61 -65.20 -41.21 -98.36
N LYS A 62 -65.57 -41.30 -99.65
CA LYS A 62 -65.88 -42.58 -100.36
C LYS A 62 -65.16 -42.91 -101.70
N LYS A 63 -64.34 -42.04 -102.32
CA LYS A 63 -63.59 -42.31 -103.58
C LYS A 63 -62.19 -41.65 -103.57
N VAL A 64 -61.23 -42.12 -104.39
CA VAL A 64 -59.80 -41.68 -104.41
C VAL A 64 -59.19 -41.59 -105.83
N LYS A 65 -57.99 -40.99 -105.97
CA LYS A 65 -57.27 -40.73 -107.25
C LYS A 65 -55.93 -41.49 -107.33
N VAL A 66 -55.64 -42.13 -108.47
CA VAL A 66 -54.49 -43.05 -108.69
C VAL A 66 -53.63 -42.68 -109.90
N LYS A 67 -52.40 -43.22 -110.02
CA LYS A 67 -51.45 -43.05 -111.16
C LYS A 67 -50.78 -44.37 -111.58
N LEU A 68 -50.73 -44.63 -112.89
CA LEU A 68 -50.25 -45.89 -113.49
C LEU A 68 -48.76 -45.87 -113.85
N THR A 69 -48.19 -47.04 -114.16
CA THR A 69 -46.75 -47.23 -114.45
C THR A 69 -46.29 -46.46 -115.70
N ASN A 70 -47.18 -46.36 -116.68
CA ASN A 70 -47.08 -45.55 -117.91
C ASN A 70 -47.51 -44.08 -117.75
N GLY A 71 -47.83 -43.63 -116.53
CA GLY A 71 -47.93 -42.20 -116.17
C GLY A 71 -49.33 -41.57 -116.09
N LYS A 72 -50.38 -42.17 -116.66
CA LYS A 72 -51.76 -41.60 -116.62
C LYS A 72 -52.42 -41.71 -115.24
N TYR A 73 -53.42 -40.86 -114.96
CA TYR A 73 -54.18 -40.79 -113.70
C TYR A 73 -55.66 -41.15 -113.88
N GLU A 74 -56.31 -41.64 -112.81
CA GLU A 74 -57.74 -42.03 -112.82
C GLU A 74 -58.38 -41.91 -111.42
N MET A 75 -59.72 -41.97 -111.33
CA MET A 75 -60.45 -42.11 -110.05
C MET A 75 -60.90 -43.56 -109.83
N ARG A 76 -60.76 -44.05 -108.60
CA ARG A 76 -61.20 -45.39 -108.17
C ARG A 76 -61.94 -45.33 -106.84
N SER A 77 -62.87 -46.27 -106.63
CA SER A 77 -63.60 -46.41 -105.37
C SER A 77 -62.68 -46.94 -104.25
N VAL A 78 -62.98 -46.56 -103.00
CA VAL A 78 -62.26 -47.02 -101.81
C VAL A 78 -63.21 -47.61 -100.79
N LYS A 79 -62.83 -48.73 -100.18
CA LYS A 79 -63.44 -49.24 -98.93
C LYS A 79 -62.41 -49.04 -97.81
N TRP A 80 -62.76 -48.23 -96.81
CA TRP A 80 -61.90 -47.96 -95.64
C TRP A 80 -62.05 -49.06 -94.60
N ASN A 81 -60.93 -49.54 -94.06
CA ASN A 81 -60.92 -50.52 -92.98
C ASN A 81 -60.66 -49.79 -91.65
N GLY A 82 -61.73 -49.28 -91.01
CA GLY A 82 -61.68 -48.70 -89.67
C GLY A 82 -62.58 -47.47 -89.46
N THR A 83 -62.55 -46.93 -88.24
CA THR A 83 -63.25 -45.70 -87.81
C THR A 83 -62.31 -44.83 -86.97
N VAL A 84 -62.65 -43.53 -86.81
CA VAL A 84 -61.86 -42.56 -86.04
C VAL A 84 -62.26 -42.63 -84.56
N LYS A 85 -61.29 -42.81 -83.66
CA LYS A 85 -61.51 -42.98 -82.21
C LYS A 85 -61.32 -41.69 -81.42
N PHE A 86 -62.20 -41.42 -80.47
CA PHE A 86 -62.20 -40.20 -79.64
C PHE A 86 -61.39 -40.36 -78.34
N GLU A 87 -60.14 -40.81 -78.47
CA GLU A 87 -59.24 -41.11 -77.34
C GLU A 87 -58.11 -40.08 -77.19
N LYS A 88 -57.66 -39.83 -75.95
CA LYS A 88 -56.55 -38.90 -75.62
C LYS A 88 -55.29 -39.12 -76.48
N LYS A 89 -54.95 -40.38 -76.78
CA LYS A 89 -53.74 -40.75 -77.54
C LYS A 89 -53.73 -40.29 -79.00
N TYR A 90 -54.89 -39.91 -79.55
CA TYR A 90 -55.04 -39.41 -80.91
C TYR A 90 -55.28 -37.89 -80.99
N ILE A 91 -55.29 -37.19 -79.85
CA ILE A 91 -55.47 -35.73 -79.83
C ILE A 91 -54.30 -35.04 -80.52
N ASN A 92 -54.62 -34.11 -81.43
CA ASN A 92 -53.72 -33.40 -82.33
C ASN A 92 -52.81 -34.33 -83.17
N LYS A 93 -53.24 -35.59 -83.40
CA LYS A 93 -52.53 -36.56 -84.25
C LYS A 93 -53.44 -37.06 -85.37
N PHE A 94 -52.84 -37.32 -86.52
CA PHE A 94 -53.54 -37.93 -87.65
C PHE A 94 -53.76 -39.43 -87.43
N GLN A 95 -55.00 -39.83 -87.23
CA GLN A 95 -55.42 -41.23 -87.30
C GLN A 95 -55.37 -41.69 -88.76
N VAL A 96 -54.58 -42.73 -89.02
CA VAL A 96 -54.30 -43.23 -90.37
C VAL A 96 -55.22 -44.42 -90.66
N LEU A 97 -56.10 -44.27 -91.65
CA LEU A 97 -56.97 -45.35 -92.15
C LEU A 97 -56.46 -45.79 -93.52
N TYR A 98 -56.36 -47.11 -93.70
CA TYR A 98 -56.01 -47.70 -95.00
C TYR A 98 -57.28 -48.12 -95.75
N GLY A 99 -57.25 -47.90 -97.06
CA GLY A 99 -58.30 -48.31 -97.97
C GLY A 99 -57.75 -49.21 -99.07
N THR A 100 -58.49 -50.25 -99.42
CA THR A 100 -58.20 -51.06 -100.62
C THR A 100 -58.79 -50.34 -101.84
N VAL A 101 -58.02 -50.25 -102.91
CA VAL A 101 -58.43 -49.60 -104.16
C VAL A 101 -58.68 -50.67 -105.22
N ALA A 102 -59.84 -50.62 -105.89
CA ALA A 102 -60.24 -51.64 -106.84
C ALA A 102 -59.29 -51.74 -108.04
N GLY A 103 -59.02 -52.98 -108.49
CA GLY A 103 -58.17 -53.27 -109.65
C GLY A 103 -56.66 -53.22 -109.40
N THR A 104 -56.20 -53.15 -108.15
CA THR A 104 -54.76 -53.12 -107.83
C THR A 104 -54.45 -53.70 -106.45
N SER A 105 -53.23 -54.19 -106.26
CA SER A 105 -52.68 -54.55 -104.94
C SER A 105 -52.29 -53.32 -104.10
N LYS A 106 -52.34 -52.11 -104.66
CA LYS A 106 -51.99 -50.87 -103.96
C LYS A 106 -53.11 -50.35 -103.06
N LYS A 107 -52.71 -49.93 -101.85
CA LYS A 107 -53.58 -49.33 -100.84
C LYS A 107 -53.51 -47.80 -100.88
N VAL A 108 -54.58 -47.15 -100.46
CA VAL A 108 -54.69 -45.70 -100.26
C VAL A 108 -54.79 -45.36 -98.77
N VAL A 109 -54.56 -44.09 -98.42
CA VAL A 109 -54.38 -43.63 -97.04
C VAL A 109 -55.22 -42.38 -96.77
N LEU A 110 -56.05 -42.41 -95.73
CA LEU A 110 -56.74 -41.24 -95.17
C LEU A 110 -56.13 -40.91 -93.80
N LYS A 111 -55.98 -39.62 -93.50
CA LYS A 111 -55.42 -39.10 -92.25
C LYS A 111 -56.38 -38.09 -91.61
N VAL A 112 -56.91 -38.40 -90.42
CA VAL A 112 -57.87 -37.53 -89.71
C VAL A 112 -57.28 -37.02 -88.38
N GLU A 113 -57.12 -35.71 -88.24
CA GLU A 113 -56.68 -35.06 -87.00
C GLU A 113 -57.87 -34.80 -86.07
N LEU A 114 -57.84 -35.41 -84.88
CA LEU A 114 -58.78 -35.08 -83.82
C LEU A 114 -58.20 -33.98 -82.94
N GLN A 115 -58.70 -32.76 -83.04
CA GLN A 115 -58.25 -31.65 -82.20
C GLN A 115 -58.78 -31.74 -80.77
N ASN A 116 -58.08 -31.09 -79.85
CA ASN A 116 -58.38 -31.13 -78.42
C ASN A 116 -59.69 -30.39 -78.07
N TYR A 117 -60.57 -31.04 -77.30
CA TYR A 117 -61.93 -30.55 -77.00
C TYR A 117 -62.26 -30.58 -75.48
N PRO A 118 -63.17 -29.73 -74.96
CA PRO A 118 -63.53 -29.70 -73.53
C PRO A 118 -64.20 -30.98 -73.03
N VAL A 119 -63.96 -31.35 -71.77
CA VAL A 119 -64.61 -32.50 -71.11
C VAL A 119 -65.14 -32.22 -69.70
N ASP A 120 -64.64 -31.18 -69.01
CA ASP A 120 -64.93 -30.94 -67.59
C ASP A 120 -64.54 -29.50 -67.15
N VAL A 121 -65.10 -28.98 -66.05
CA VAL A 121 -64.92 -27.62 -65.52
C VAL A 121 -64.67 -27.67 -64.01
N LEU A 122 -63.69 -26.91 -63.54
CA LEU A 122 -63.31 -26.83 -62.13
C LEU A 122 -63.82 -25.54 -61.49
N GLU A 123 -64.60 -25.67 -60.42
CA GLU A 123 -65.14 -24.53 -59.65
C GLU A 123 -64.04 -23.78 -58.88
N PRO A 124 -64.00 -22.43 -58.91
CA PRO A 124 -63.09 -21.64 -58.09
C PRO A 124 -63.61 -21.46 -56.65
N VAL A 125 -62.69 -21.14 -55.74
CA VAL A 125 -62.95 -20.80 -54.33
C VAL A 125 -62.62 -19.32 -54.11
N LEU A 126 -63.39 -18.62 -53.28
CA LEU A 126 -63.19 -17.20 -52.93
C LEU A 126 -62.88 -17.05 -51.44
N GLU A 127 -62.14 -16.00 -51.09
CA GLU A 127 -61.79 -15.67 -49.71
C GLU A 127 -62.99 -15.14 -48.91
N PRO A 128 -63.04 -15.34 -47.57
CA PRO A 128 -64.09 -14.77 -46.73
C PRO A 128 -63.97 -13.26 -46.58
N VAL A 129 -65.09 -12.55 -46.65
CA VAL A 129 -65.16 -11.08 -46.44
C VAL A 129 -65.79 -10.72 -45.09
N ALA A 130 -65.55 -9.52 -44.59
CA ALA A 130 -66.28 -8.99 -43.43
C ALA A 130 -67.76 -8.69 -43.79
N VAL A 131 -68.64 -8.57 -42.77
CA VAL A 131 -70.00 -8.04 -42.96
C VAL A 131 -69.94 -6.64 -43.58
N GLY A 132 -70.74 -6.43 -44.65
CA GLY A 132 -70.69 -5.22 -45.48
C GLY A 132 -69.49 -5.13 -46.44
N GLY A 133 -68.59 -6.11 -46.42
CA GLY A 133 -67.42 -6.18 -47.30
C GLY A 133 -67.78 -6.48 -48.76
N LYS A 134 -66.83 -6.29 -49.68
CA LYS A 134 -67.02 -6.47 -51.13
C LYS A 134 -66.40 -7.78 -51.62
N VAL A 135 -67.23 -8.73 -52.08
CA VAL A 135 -66.76 -9.97 -52.70
C VAL A 135 -66.13 -9.69 -54.07
N VAL A 136 -64.93 -10.23 -54.30
CA VAL A 136 -64.21 -10.14 -55.57
C VAL A 136 -64.57 -11.34 -56.45
N LEU A 137 -65.13 -11.09 -57.64
CA LEU A 137 -65.55 -12.16 -58.56
C LEU A 137 -64.47 -12.47 -59.62
N PRO A 138 -64.23 -13.75 -59.96
CA PRO A 138 -63.21 -14.14 -60.92
C PRO A 138 -63.71 -13.94 -62.35
N SER A 139 -62.83 -13.46 -63.25
CA SER A 139 -63.13 -13.27 -64.68
C SER A 139 -62.98 -14.55 -65.52
N THR A 140 -62.37 -15.60 -64.99
CA THR A 140 -62.05 -16.85 -65.71
C THR A 140 -62.30 -18.09 -64.86
N ILE A 141 -62.59 -19.20 -65.54
CA ILE A 141 -62.73 -20.55 -64.98
C ILE A 141 -61.72 -21.52 -65.59
N SER A 142 -61.37 -22.57 -64.86
CA SER A 142 -60.43 -23.60 -65.31
C SER A 142 -61.17 -24.74 -66.00
N ILE A 143 -60.89 -24.96 -67.29
CA ILE A 143 -61.60 -25.95 -68.13
C ILE A 143 -60.62 -27.05 -68.56
N ARG A 144 -60.99 -28.30 -68.28
CA ARG A 144 -60.23 -29.51 -68.60
C ARG A 144 -60.63 -30.01 -69.99
N TYR A 145 -59.64 -30.19 -70.86
CA TYR A 145 -59.81 -30.72 -72.22
C TYR A 145 -59.43 -32.21 -72.28
N LYS A 146 -59.83 -32.94 -73.34
CA LYS A 146 -59.64 -34.40 -73.51
C LYS A 146 -58.16 -34.84 -73.46
N SER A 147 -57.20 -33.97 -73.79
CA SER A 147 -55.77 -34.22 -73.58
C SER A 147 -55.36 -34.32 -72.09
N GLY A 148 -56.23 -33.92 -71.16
CA GLY A 148 -55.96 -33.71 -69.74
C GLY A 148 -55.47 -32.30 -69.40
N ILE A 149 -55.14 -31.47 -70.40
CA ILE A 149 -54.72 -30.08 -70.17
C ILE A 149 -55.90 -29.28 -69.63
N ILE A 150 -55.67 -28.58 -68.51
CA ILE A 150 -56.58 -27.61 -67.93
C ILE A 150 -56.15 -26.22 -68.42
N VAL A 151 -57.08 -25.42 -68.93
CA VAL A 151 -56.81 -24.06 -69.41
C VAL A 151 -57.83 -23.09 -68.84
N LYS A 152 -57.38 -21.92 -68.37
CA LYS A 152 -58.29 -20.83 -67.99
C LYS A 152 -59.01 -20.29 -69.22
N ARG A 153 -60.30 -19.99 -69.06
CA ARG A 153 -61.21 -19.46 -70.09
C ARG A 153 -62.11 -18.38 -69.50
N PRO A 154 -62.44 -17.32 -70.26
CA PRO A 154 -63.33 -16.27 -69.78
C PRO A 154 -64.73 -16.84 -69.48
N ILE A 155 -65.31 -16.38 -68.37
CA ILE A 155 -66.72 -16.65 -68.05
C ILE A 155 -67.59 -15.88 -69.04
N SER A 156 -68.61 -16.52 -69.60
CA SER A 156 -69.50 -15.89 -70.58
C SER A 156 -70.62 -15.08 -69.94
N LYS A 157 -71.15 -15.51 -68.78
CA LYS A 157 -72.16 -14.78 -67.99
C LYS A 157 -72.22 -15.32 -66.56
N PHE A 158 -72.52 -14.45 -65.59
CA PHE A 158 -72.94 -14.77 -64.22
C PHE A 158 -74.46 -14.57 -64.04
N ASN A 159 -75.07 -15.21 -63.05
CA ASN A 159 -76.51 -15.08 -62.75
C ASN A 159 -76.89 -13.80 -61.98
N LEU A 160 -75.98 -13.21 -61.19
CA LEU A 160 -76.19 -11.97 -60.43
C LEU A 160 -75.04 -10.97 -60.68
N LYS A 161 -75.30 -9.66 -60.47
CA LYS A 161 -74.29 -8.60 -60.60
C LYS A 161 -73.50 -8.33 -59.31
N THR A 162 -74.16 -8.44 -58.15
CA THR A 162 -73.59 -8.09 -56.84
C THR A 162 -73.90 -9.22 -55.84
N PRO A 163 -72.88 -9.81 -55.18
CA PRO A 163 -73.10 -10.77 -54.09
C PRO A 163 -73.58 -10.07 -52.80
N ASP A 164 -74.44 -10.73 -52.02
CA ASP A 164 -74.89 -10.26 -50.70
C ASP A 164 -73.81 -10.51 -49.63
N THR A 165 -73.57 -9.50 -48.79
CA THR A 165 -72.64 -9.53 -47.64
C THR A 165 -73.23 -8.86 -46.39
N SER A 166 -74.55 -8.63 -46.38
CA SER A 166 -75.26 -7.94 -45.30
C SER A 166 -75.25 -8.69 -43.95
N LYS A 167 -75.00 -10.00 -43.97
CA LYS A 167 -74.93 -10.88 -42.78
C LYS A 167 -73.80 -11.89 -42.93
N ALA A 168 -73.28 -12.38 -41.80
CA ALA A 168 -72.32 -13.49 -41.80
C ALA A 168 -73.00 -14.79 -42.26
N GLY A 169 -72.32 -15.60 -43.09
CA GLY A 169 -72.92 -16.78 -43.71
C GLY A 169 -72.12 -17.36 -44.89
N LYS A 170 -72.66 -18.40 -45.53
CA LYS A 170 -72.07 -19.09 -46.69
C LYS A 170 -73.03 -19.08 -47.87
N TYR A 171 -72.54 -18.67 -49.03
CA TYR A 171 -73.35 -18.27 -50.19
C TYR A 171 -72.84 -18.90 -51.50
N LYS A 172 -73.64 -18.80 -52.59
CA LYS A 172 -73.31 -19.36 -53.92
C LYS A 172 -73.68 -18.42 -55.08
N LEU A 173 -72.93 -18.52 -56.18
CA LEU A 173 -73.12 -17.79 -57.45
C LEU A 173 -72.97 -18.76 -58.65
N ALA A 174 -73.66 -18.54 -59.77
CA ALA A 174 -73.68 -19.45 -60.93
C ALA A 174 -73.22 -18.79 -62.25
N TYR A 175 -72.62 -19.56 -63.16
CA TYR A 175 -72.01 -19.06 -64.41
C TYR A 175 -72.11 -20.01 -65.62
N SER A 176 -71.74 -19.50 -66.81
CA SER A 176 -71.65 -20.26 -68.07
C SER A 176 -70.36 -20.01 -68.88
N TYR A 177 -70.04 -20.92 -69.81
CA TYR A 177 -68.91 -20.85 -70.75
C TYR A 177 -69.27 -21.39 -72.15
N LYS A 178 -68.71 -20.79 -73.20
CA LYS A 178 -68.84 -21.19 -74.62
C LYS A 178 -67.48 -21.33 -75.30
N GLY A 179 -67.29 -22.40 -76.07
CA GLY A 179 -66.07 -22.70 -76.84
C GLY A 179 -66.35 -22.96 -78.32
N ALA A 180 -65.30 -23.18 -79.11
CA ALA A 180 -65.35 -23.23 -80.59
C ALA A 180 -66.37 -24.22 -81.20
N ASN A 181 -66.74 -25.28 -80.48
CA ASN A 181 -67.82 -26.19 -80.84
C ASN A 181 -68.49 -26.78 -79.57
N SER A 182 -68.57 -26.01 -78.46
CA SER A 182 -68.98 -26.51 -77.13
C SER A 182 -69.61 -25.46 -76.19
N LEU A 183 -70.36 -25.90 -75.17
CA LEU A 183 -71.06 -25.06 -74.17
C LEU A 183 -71.12 -25.76 -72.79
N MET A 184 -70.96 -25.03 -71.68
CA MET A 184 -70.90 -25.57 -70.29
C MET A 184 -71.41 -24.56 -69.22
N THR A 185 -71.72 -25.02 -68.00
CA THR A 185 -72.23 -24.24 -66.85
C THR A 185 -71.68 -24.74 -65.51
N GLY A 186 -71.59 -23.90 -64.46
CA GLY A 186 -71.09 -24.26 -63.13
C GLY A 186 -71.36 -23.22 -62.03
N SER A 187 -70.81 -23.38 -60.82
CA SER A 187 -71.02 -22.47 -59.67
C SER A 187 -69.74 -22.10 -58.88
N ILE A 188 -69.88 -21.15 -57.95
CA ILE A 188 -68.84 -20.60 -57.06
C ILE A 188 -69.42 -20.47 -55.65
N LYS A 189 -68.60 -20.66 -54.60
CA LYS A 189 -68.96 -20.45 -53.18
C LYS A 189 -68.20 -19.26 -52.59
N TYR A 190 -68.80 -18.54 -51.65
CA TYR A 190 -68.13 -17.52 -50.83
C TYR A 190 -68.65 -17.50 -49.38
N GLU A 191 -67.93 -16.83 -48.48
CA GLU A 191 -68.22 -16.76 -47.04
C GLU A 191 -68.15 -15.30 -46.54
N VAL A 192 -68.94 -14.97 -45.52
CA VAL A 192 -68.99 -13.66 -44.87
C VAL A 192 -68.85 -13.87 -43.36
N LYS A 193 -68.01 -13.07 -42.68
CA LYS A 193 -67.65 -13.22 -41.26
C LYS A 193 -67.88 -11.93 -40.45
N ALA A 194 -68.24 -12.12 -39.18
CA ALA A 194 -68.29 -11.05 -38.19
C ALA A 194 -66.90 -10.77 -37.59
N ALA A 195 -66.77 -9.65 -36.88
CA ALA A 195 -65.52 -9.23 -36.25
C ALA A 195 -65.03 -10.21 -35.17
N ASN A 196 -63.72 -10.32 -35.01
CA ASN A 196 -63.06 -11.16 -34.00
C ASN A 196 -61.91 -10.38 -33.34
N ILE A 197 -61.91 -10.33 -32.00
CA ILE A 197 -60.92 -9.60 -31.19
C ILE A 197 -60.01 -10.61 -30.51
N MET A 198 -58.69 -10.45 -30.66
CA MET A 198 -57.65 -11.37 -30.19
C MET A 198 -56.48 -10.58 -29.60
N ASN A 199 -55.54 -11.27 -28.94
CA ASN A 199 -54.29 -10.69 -28.43
C ASN A 199 -54.50 -9.41 -27.59
N VAL A 200 -55.54 -9.39 -26.76
CA VAL A 200 -55.85 -8.28 -25.86
C VAL A 200 -54.80 -8.24 -24.77
N MET A 201 -54.06 -7.13 -24.69
CA MET A 201 -52.99 -6.89 -23.72
C MET A 201 -53.14 -5.51 -23.11
N GLY A 202 -52.90 -5.41 -21.80
CA GLY A 202 -52.95 -4.17 -21.05
C GLY A 202 -51.70 -4.00 -20.20
N SER A 203 -51.19 -2.78 -20.12
CA SER A 203 -50.09 -2.40 -19.23
C SER A 203 -50.54 -1.22 -18.37
N VAL A 204 -50.20 -1.27 -17.07
CA VAL A 204 -50.42 -0.17 -16.13
C VAL A 204 -49.10 0.56 -15.93
N ASP A 205 -49.12 1.88 -16.04
CA ASP A 205 -48.04 2.76 -15.62
C ASP A 205 -48.66 3.89 -14.79
N ASP A 206 -48.22 4.04 -13.53
CA ASP A 206 -48.87 4.85 -12.50
C ASP A 206 -50.42 4.66 -12.46
N GLN A 207 -51.25 5.70 -12.63
CA GLN A 207 -52.72 5.60 -12.72
C GLN A 207 -53.23 5.36 -14.15
N THR A 208 -52.36 5.01 -15.10
CA THR A 208 -52.66 4.93 -16.54
C THR A 208 -52.69 3.49 -17.06
N LEU A 209 -53.87 3.01 -17.43
CA LEU A 209 -54.01 1.80 -18.22
C LEU A 209 -53.80 2.12 -19.70
N SER A 210 -52.94 1.35 -20.38
CA SER A 210 -52.80 1.35 -21.84
C SER A 210 -53.11 -0.03 -22.40
N VAL A 211 -54.02 -0.12 -23.38
CA VAL A 211 -54.54 -1.39 -23.95
C VAL A 211 -54.31 -1.47 -25.44
N LYS A 212 -53.92 -2.65 -25.91
CA LYS A 212 -53.75 -3.00 -27.34
C LYS A 212 -54.45 -4.33 -27.64
N ALA A 213 -54.95 -4.50 -28.87
CA ALA A 213 -55.52 -5.77 -29.33
C ALA A 213 -55.43 -5.92 -30.86
N ASP A 214 -55.52 -7.15 -31.35
CA ASP A 214 -55.69 -7.45 -32.79
C ASP A 214 -57.18 -7.69 -33.11
N VAL A 215 -57.63 -7.21 -34.27
CA VAL A 215 -59.04 -7.21 -34.67
C VAL A 215 -59.17 -7.63 -36.14
N MET A 216 -59.73 -8.82 -36.38
CA MET A 216 -60.02 -9.33 -37.72
C MET A 216 -61.48 -9.09 -38.11
N TYR A 217 -61.75 -8.96 -39.41
CA TYR A 217 -63.10 -8.84 -39.99
C TYR A 217 -64.00 -7.75 -39.36
N ALA A 218 -63.41 -6.66 -38.88
CA ALA A 218 -64.15 -5.49 -38.39
C ALA A 218 -65.15 -5.00 -39.45
N ALA A 219 -66.38 -4.71 -39.03
CA ALA A 219 -67.39 -4.16 -39.92
C ALA A 219 -66.98 -2.75 -40.39
N ALA A 220 -67.33 -2.38 -41.62
CA ALA A 220 -66.97 -1.09 -42.18
C ALA A 220 -67.55 0.07 -41.35
N GLY A 221 -66.68 0.90 -40.77
CA GLY A 221 -67.07 2.02 -39.90
C GLY A 221 -67.39 1.65 -38.44
N ALA A 222 -67.05 0.44 -37.98
CA ALA A 222 -67.25 0.06 -36.58
C ALA A 222 -66.49 0.96 -35.60
N MET A 223 -67.20 1.50 -34.60
CA MET A 223 -66.58 2.19 -33.46
C MET A 223 -65.76 1.20 -32.63
N ALA A 224 -64.64 1.68 -32.09
CA ALA A 224 -63.76 0.90 -31.23
C ALA A 224 -63.56 1.61 -29.88
N GLU A 225 -63.78 0.89 -28.78
CA GLU A 225 -63.87 1.44 -27.43
C GLU A 225 -63.12 0.54 -26.44
N LEU A 226 -62.43 1.15 -25.48
CA LEU A 226 -61.95 0.50 -24.26
C LEU A 226 -62.93 0.83 -23.15
N LEU A 227 -63.50 -0.20 -22.53
CA LEU A 227 -64.44 -0.11 -21.41
C LEU A 227 -63.69 -0.53 -20.14
N ILE A 228 -63.54 0.38 -19.17
CA ILE A 228 -62.86 0.10 -17.90
C ILE A 228 -63.89 0.04 -16.77
N TYR A 229 -63.85 -1.02 -15.98
CA TYR A 229 -64.76 -1.32 -14.87
C TYR A 229 -64.00 -1.26 -13.53
N PRO A 230 -64.04 -0.13 -12.80
CA PRO A 230 -63.40 -0.01 -11.50
C PRO A 230 -63.90 -1.06 -10.49
N GLY A 231 -63.02 -1.63 -9.67
CA GLY A 231 -63.38 -2.67 -8.71
C GLY A 231 -63.86 -3.99 -9.34
N LYS A 232 -63.62 -4.19 -10.65
CA LYS A 232 -64.15 -5.28 -11.49
C LYS A 232 -65.69 -5.31 -11.61
N ASP A 233 -66.38 -4.25 -11.18
CA ASP A 233 -67.84 -4.25 -11.12
C ASP A 233 -68.46 -4.04 -12.51
N MET A 234 -68.65 -5.15 -13.23
CA MET A 234 -69.28 -5.17 -14.55
C MET A 234 -70.79 -4.88 -14.55
N SER A 235 -71.42 -4.70 -13.38
CA SER A 235 -72.82 -4.23 -13.28
C SER A 235 -72.95 -2.71 -13.40
N LYS A 236 -71.87 -1.97 -13.09
CA LYS A 236 -71.81 -0.50 -13.19
C LYS A 236 -71.42 -0.03 -14.59
N ALA A 237 -71.73 1.23 -14.88
CA ALA A 237 -71.31 1.87 -16.12
C ALA A 237 -69.76 1.96 -16.18
N PRO A 238 -69.11 1.46 -17.24
CA PRO A 238 -67.66 1.57 -17.38
C PRO A 238 -67.24 3.00 -17.74
N ILE A 239 -65.99 3.34 -17.43
CA ILE A 239 -65.31 4.48 -18.06
C ILE A 239 -65.10 4.09 -19.53
N VAL A 240 -65.71 4.86 -20.45
CA VAL A 240 -65.66 4.60 -21.90
C VAL A 240 -64.58 5.46 -22.54
N VAL A 241 -63.57 4.81 -23.11
CA VAL A 241 -62.39 5.43 -23.71
C VAL A 241 -62.42 5.17 -25.20
N LYS A 242 -62.42 6.22 -26.03
CA LYS A 242 -62.44 6.08 -27.49
C LYS A 242 -61.10 5.53 -27.97
N GLY A 243 -61.11 4.33 -28.56
CA GLY A 243 -59.93 3.70 -29.10
C GLY A 243 -59.65 4.08 -30.55
N SER A 244 -58.38 3.97 -30.94
CA SER A 244 -57.96 3.96 -32.33
C SER A 244 -58.01 2.53 -32.89
N LEU A 245 -58.48 2.37 -34.12
CA LEU A 245 -58.48 1.08 -34.84
C LEU A 245 -57.94 1.30 -36.25
N SER A 246 -56.76 0.75 -36.54
CA SER A 246 -56.07 0.91 -37.82
C SER A 246 -55.35 -0.38 -38.21
N ASN A 247 -55.43 -0.79 -39.49
CA ASN A 247 -54.81 -2.01 -40.02
C ASN A 247 -55.08 -3.29 -39.20
N GLY A 248 -56.25 -3.39 -38.57
CA GLY A 248 -56.62 -4.52 -37.70
C GLY A 248 -55.96 -4.48 -36.31
N LYS A 249 -55.43 -3.34 -35.85
CA LYS A 249 -54.90 -3.15 -34.50
C LYS A 249 -55.67 -2.07 -33.75
N PHE A 250 -56.10 -2.40 -32.54
CA PHE A 250 -56.73 -1.53 -31.56
C PHE A 250 -55.69 -0.94 -30.61
N MET A 251 -55.79 0.35 -30.27
CA MET A 251 -55.03 0.98 -29.18
C MET A 251 -55.86 2.06 -28.47
N ALA A 252 -55.86 2.05 -27.12
CA ALA A 252 -56.48 3.06 -26.26
C ALA A 252 -55.72 3.20 -24.92
N SER A 253 -55.85 4.33 -24.23
CA SER A 253 -55.23 4.57 -22.92
C SER A 253 -56.04 5.55 -22.07
N GLN A 254 -56.01 5.39 -20.74
CA GLN A 254 -56.76 6.22 -19.79
C GLN A 254 -55.99 6.35 -18.47
N GLY A 255 -55.73 7.59 -18.04
CA GLY A 255 -55.17 7.94 -16.73
C GLY A 255 -56.24 8.22 -15.67
N GLY A 256 -55.83 8.51 -14.44
CA GLY A 256 -56.75 8.87 -13.35
C GLY A 256 -57.58 7.70 -12.82
N ILE A 257 -57.11 6.45 -13.00
CA ILE A 257 -57.78 5.27 -12.48
C ILE A 257 -57.42 5.13 -10.99
N PRO A 258 -58.41 5.01 -10.08
CA PRO A 258 -58.16 4.90 -8.65
C PRO A 258 -57.39 3.61 -8.30
N GLU A 259 -56.82 3.55 -7.10
CA GLU A 259 -56.09 2.37 -6.62
C GLU A 259 -56.99 1.14 -6.40
N GLY A 260 -56.39 -0.05 -6.49
CA GLY A 260 -57.06 -1.33 -6.31
C GLY A 260 -56.96 -2.25 -7.53
N THR A 261 -57.91 -3.17 -7.67
CA THR A 261 -58.01 -4.07 -8.83
C THR A 261 -59.30 -3.82 -9.60
N HIS A 262 -59.17 -3.75 -10.92
CA HIS A 262 -60.22 -3.35 -11.86
C HIS A 262 -60.18 -4.30 -13.05
N SER A 263 -61.15 -4.23 -13.95
CA SER A 263 -61.13 -4.99 -15.20
C SER A 263 -61.40 -4.11 -16.42
N TYR A 264 -61.02 -4.56 -17.60
CA TYR A 264 -61.29 -3.86 -18.85
C TYR A 264 -61.71 -4.80 -19.99
N VAL A 265 -62.43 -4.25 -20.96
CA VAL A 265 -62.93 -4.94 -22.16
C VAL A 265 -62.66 -4.07 -23.38
N VAL A 266 -62.16 -4.69 -24.46
CA VAL A 266 -62.10 -4.05 -25.79
C VAL A 266 -63.40 -4.36 -26.52
N LYS A 267 -64.07 -3.33 -27.04
CA LYS A 267 -65.31 -3.44 -27.82
C LYS A 267 -65.08 -2.89 -29.23
N VAL A 268 -65.53 -3.62 -30.26
CA VAL A 268 -65.52 -3.17 -31.66
C VAL A 268 -66.87 -3.48 -32.30
N GLY A 269 -67.66 -2.43 -32.57
CA GLY A 269 -69.09 -2.58 -32.88
C GLY A 269 -69.81 -3.30 -31.74
N ASP A 270 -70.55 -4.37 -32.06
CA ASP A 270 -71.27 -5.19 -31.07
C ASP A 270 -70.39 -6.26 -30.41
N VAL A 271 -69.17 -6.50 -30.91
CA VAL A 271 -68.27 -7.55 -30.41
C VAL A 271 -67.44 -7.03 -29.24
N LYS A 272 -67.40 -7.79 -28.15
CA LYS A 272 -66.58 -7.55 -26.95
C LYS A 272 -65.50 -8.64 -26.81
N SER A 273 -64.34 -8.28 -26.26
CA SER A 273 -63.38 -9.25 -25.75
C SER A 273 -63.87 -9.91 -24.46
N ALA A 274 -63.14 -10.92 -23.98
CA ALA A 274 -63.17 -11.26 -22.56
C ALA A 274 -62.76 -10.05 -21.71
N ALA A 275 -63.22 -10.00 -20.46
CA ALA A 275 -62.72 -9.05 -19.47
C ALA A 275 -61.32 -9.47 -19.02
N MET A 276 -60.41 -8.50 -18.92
CA MET A 276 -59.04 -8.67 -18.46
C MET A 276 -58.83 -7.84 -17.20
N ASP A 277 -58.23 -8.44 -16.17
CA ASP A 277 -57.94 -7.76 -14.90
C ASP A 277 -56.66 -6.91 -14.98
N PHE A 278 -56.61 -5.86 -14.16
CA PHE A 278 -55.40 -5.09 -13.88
C PHE A 278 -55.46 -4.47 -12.48
N THR A 279 -54.29 -4.19 -11.90
CA THR A 279 -54.16 -3.58 -10.57
C THR A 279 -53.44 -2.24 -10.70
N VAL A 280 -54.02 -1.18 -10.13
CA VAL A 280 -53.33 0.07 -9.83
C VAL A 280 -52.80 -0.06 -8.40
N ALA A 281 -51.47 -0.11 -8.24
CA ALA A 281 -50.83 -0.41 -6.96
C ALA A 281 -51.09 0.69 -5.92
N ASN A 282 -51.35 0.29 -4.68
CA ASN A 282 -51.53 1.22 -3.55
C ASN A 282 -50.25 2.04 -3.32
N THR A 283 -50.42 3.33 -3.06
CA THR A 283 -49.35 4.21 -2.58
C THR A 283 -48.94 3.79 -1.16
N MET A 284 -47.64 3.84 -0.87
CA MET A 284 -47.05 3.40 0.40
C MET A 284 -45.88 4.30 0.78
N LEU A 285 -45.53 4.33 2.06
CA LEU A 285 -44.30 4.92 2.56
C LEU A 285 -43.12 4.00 2.22
N THR A 286 -42.11 4.48 1.50
CA THR A 286 -41.00 3.64 0.98
C THR A 286 -39.68 3.81 1.72
N SER A 287 -39.46 4.98 2.30
CA SER A 287 -38.21 5.33 2.99
C SER A 287 -38.45 6.47 3.98
N ALA A 288 -37.68 6.47 5.07
CA ALA A 288 -37.45 7.65 5.89
C ALA A 288 -35.94 7.77 6.14
N LYS A 289 -35.42 9.00 6.17
CA LYS A 289 -34.01 9.31 6.34
C LYS A 289 -33.87 10.57 7.19
N ALA A 290 -33.21 10.45 8.34
CA ALA A 290 -32.83 11.61 9.13
C ALA A 290 -31.76 12.45 8.41
N ILE A 291 -31.83 13.76 8.61
CA ILE A 291 -30.83 14.75 8.20
C ILE A 291 -30.48 15.53 9.47
N GLY A 292 -29.44 15.06 10.17
CA GLY A 292 -29.22 15.40 11.59
C GLY A 292 -30.37 14.92 12.49
N ASN A 293 -30.64 15.64 13.58
CA ASN A 293 -31.76 15.36 14.51
C ASN A 293 -32.95 16.33 14.37
N LYS A 294 -32.86 17.32 13.47
CA LYS A 294 -33.87 18.39 13.29
C LYS A 294 -34.69 18.26 12.00
N LYS A 295 -34.34 17.32 11.10
CA LYS A 295 -35.04 17.06 9.84
C LYS A 295 -35.14 15.56 9.54
N VAL A 296 -36.24 15.14 8.94
CA VAL A 296 -36.43 13.78 8.39
C VAL A 296 -37.06 13.89 7.01
N GLU A 297 -36.40 13.39 5.97
CA GLU A 297 -37.04 13.19 4.67
C GLU A 297 -37.79 11.87 4.67
N VAL A 298 -39.06 11.87 4.27
CA VAL A 298 -39.86 10.67 4.02
C VAL A 298 -40.25 10.59 2.56
N SER A 299 -40.29 9.39 1.99
CA SER A 299 -40.61 9.17 0.58
C SER A 299 -41.80 8.24 0.40
N PHE A 300 -42.57 8.49 -0.65
CA PHE A 300 -43.76 7.76 -1.06
C PHE A 300 -43.48 7.02 -2.36
N SER A 301 -44.08 5.84 -2.57
CA SER A 301 -43.93 5.09 -3.83
C SER A 301 -44.49 5.84 -5.05
N ARG A 302 -45.38 6.81 -4.84
CA ARG A 302 -46.16 7.53 -5.85
C ARG A 302 -46.45 8.95 -5.36
N ALA A 303 -46.89 9.84 -6.25
CA ALA A 303 -47.22 11.22 -5.88
C ALA A 303 -48.48 11.28 -5.01
N VAL A 304 -48.44 12.04 -3.90
CA VAL A 304 -49.58 12.29 -3.01
C VAL A 304 -50.25 13.64 -3.31
N ASP A 305 -51.50 13.86 -2.93
CA ASP A 305 -52.19 15.14 -3.18
C ASP A 305 -51.67 16.25 -2.26
N SER A 306 -51.61 15.94 -0.96
CA SER A 306 -51.16 16.83 0.12
C SER A 306 -50.78 16.03 1.38
N ALA A 307 -49.92 16.62 2.20
CA ALA A 307 -49.62 16.15 3.55
C ALA A 307 -49.38 17.37 4.48
N SER A 308 -49.74 17.25 5.76
CA SER A 308 -49.53 18.24 6.82
C SER A 308 -48.83 17.63 8.03
N VAL A 309 -48.50 18.44 9.03
CA VAL A 309 -47.91 17.99 10.31
C VAL A 309 -48.76 16.91 10.98
N GLU A 310 -50.09 17.02 10.91
CA GLU A 310 -51.04 16.08 11.51
C GLU A 310 -50.96 14.66 10.91
N ASN A 311 -50.43 14.54 9.69
CA ASN A 311 -50.29 13.24 9.03
C ASN A 311 -49.10 12.42 9.53
N PHE A 312 -48.14 13.03 10.25
CA PHE A 312 -46.90 12.36 10.63
C PHE A 312 -46.70 12.32 12.15
N LYS A 313 -46.35 11.13 12.64
CA LYS A 313 -46.06 10.91 14.07
C LYS A 313 -44.75 10.15 14.23
N ILE A 314 -43.85 10.68 15.06
CA ILE A 314 -42.58 10.03 15.41
C ILE A 314 -42.61 9.76 16.91
N ALA A 315 -42.43 8.50 17.32
CA ALA A 315 -42.38 8.16 18.73
C ALA A 315 -41.10 8.73 19.37
N GLY A 316 -41.23 9.59 20.38
CA GLY A 316 -40.08 10.29 20.99
C GLY A 316 -39.66 11.59 20.28
N GLY A 317 -40.40 12.05 19.28
CA GLY A 317 -40.18 13.35 18.63
C GLY A 317 -41.48 14.10 18.33
N THR A 318 -41.36 15.35 17.90
CA THR A 318 -42.48 16.18 17.44
C THR A 318 -42.18 16.64 16.02
N VAL A 319 -43.13 16.47 15.09
CA VAL A 319 -43.08 17.10 13.76
C VAL A 319 -43.58 18.53 13.89
N THR A 320 -42.83 19.51 13.38
CA THR A 320 -43.12 20.95 13.53
C THR A 320 -43.52 21.61 12.21
N ALA A 321 -42.99 21.15 11.08
CA ALA A 321 -43.41 21.55 9.75
C ALA A 321 -43.27 20.40 8.73
N VAL A 322 -43.97 20.52 7.60
CA VAL A 322 -43.96 19.53 6.51
C VAL A 322 -43.87 20.27 5.18
N THR A 323 -42.81 20.02 4.42
CA THR A 323 -42.61 20.59 3.08
C THR A 323 -42.66 19.47 2.04
N LEU A 324 -43.68 19.46 1.20
CA LEU A 324 -43.82 18.49 0.12
C LEU A 324 -42.86 18.82 -1.05
N SER A 325 -42.25 17.79 -1.62
CA SER A 325 -41.42 17.91 -2.84
C SER A 325 -42.22 18.41 -4.07
N PRO A 326 -41.56 19.03 -5.07
CA PRO A 326 -42.25 19.51 -6.27
C PRO A 326 -42.92 18.42 -7.12
N ASP A 327 -42.40 17.19 -7.10
CA ASP A 327 -43.02 16.03 -7.76
C ASP A 327 -44.00 15.26 -6.85
N LYS A 328 -44.13 15.71 -5.60
CA LYS A 328 -44.95 15.16 -4.52
C LYS A 328 -44.62 13.72 -4.10
N LYS A 329 -43.40 13.23 -4.36
CA LYS A 329 -42.95 11.87 -3.98
C LYS A 329 -42.10 11.81 -2.72
N SER A 330 -41.62 12.93 -2.19
CA SER A 330 -41.11 13.03 -0.81
C SER A 330 -41.72 14.20 -0.04
N ALA A 331 -41.58 14.16 1.29
CA ALA A 331 -41.85 15.26 2.19
C ALA A 331 -40.65 15.43 3.14
N LEU A 332 -40.19 16.67 3.30
CA LEU A 332 -39.22 17.03 4.33
C LEU A 332 -40.00 17.44 5.59
N LEU A 333 -39.83 16.65 6.65
CA LEU A 333 -40.39 16.91 7.97
C LEU A 333 -39.34 17.70 8.78
N ASP A 334 -39.70 18.89 9.25
CA ASP A 334 -38.95 19.55 10.33
C ASP A 334 -39.40 18.94 11.66
N VAL A 335 -38.45 18.64 12.55
CA VAL A 335 -38.69 17.86 13.76
C VAL A 335 -37.91 18.39 14.97
N SER A 336 -38.39 18.07 16.16
CA SER A 336 -37.71 18.34 17.43
C SER A 336 -37.81 17.16 18.40
N GLY A 337 -36.92 17.12 19.39
CA GLY A 337 -36.88 16.08 20.43
C GLY A 337 -36.12 14.80 20.06
N LEU A 338 -35.63 14.66 18.82
CA LEU A 338 -34.81 13.51 18.45
C LEU A 338 -33.38 13.65 19.00
N GLU A 339 -32.84 12.54 19.47
CA GLU A 339 -31.44 12.34 19.84
C GLU A 339 -30.65 11.80 18.64
N TYR A 340 -29.33 11.93 18.65
CA TYR A 340 -28.44 11.29 17.66
C TYR A 340 -28.24 9.79 17.96
N ASP A 341 -27.83 8.99 16.97
CA ASP A 341 -27.56 7.55 17.09
C ASP A 341 -28.73 6.71 17.64
N LYS A 342 -29.97 7.06 17.29
CA LYS A 342 -31.18 6.35 17.73
C LYS A 342 -32.08 5.93 16.58
N ASP A 343 -32.60 4.72 16.69
CA ASP A 343 -33.70 4.24 15.86
C ASP A 343 -35.02 4.89 16.28
N TYR A 344 -35.68 5.48 15.29
CA TYR A 344 -37.01 6.06 15.38
C TYR A 344 -37.93 5.42 14.34
N THR A 345 -39.24 5.55 14.53
CA THR A 345 -40.25 5.14 13.55
C THR A 345 -41.16 6.32 13.26
N VAL A 346 -41.29 6.68 11.97
CA VAL A 346 -42.29 7.63 11.49
C VAL A 346 -43.51 6.87 10.98
N GLU A 347 -44.67 7.22 11.51
CA GLU A 347 -45.98 6.75 11.07
C GLU A 347 -46.65 7.83 10.20
N ALA A 348 -47.21 7.43 9.06
CA ALA A 348 -47.88 8.32 8.10
C ALA A 348 -49.35 7.93 7.93
N LYS A 349 -50.26 8.77 8.44
CA LYS A 349 -51.72 8.53 8.51
C LYS A 349 -52.53 9.65 7.88
N GLY A 350 -53.68 9.30 7.32
CA GLY A 350 -54.60 10.25 6.68
C GLY A 350 -54.03 11.05 5.50
N ILE A 351 -52.96 10.57 4.85
CA ILE A 351 -52.35 11.21 3.67
C ILE A 351 -53.35 11.22 2.53
N MET A 352 -53.53 12.36 1.85
CA MET A 352 -54.53 12.49 0.79
C MET A 352 -53.99 11.95 -0.54
N ILE A 353 -54.69 10.97 -1.12
CA ILE A 353 -54.39 10.35 -2.41
C ILE A 353 -55.70 10.18 -3.20
N GLY A 354 -55.79 10.79 -4.39
CA GLY A 354 -56.99 10.76 -5.23
C GLY A 354 -58.21 11.41 -4.55
N GLY A 355 -57.99 12.39 -3.66
CA GLY A 355 -59.03 13.04 -2.86
C GLY A 355 -59.52 12.21 -1.66
N VAL A 356 -58.83 11.12 -1.29
CA VAL A 356 -59.20 10.24 -0.17
C VAL A 356 -58.04 10.12 0.81
N ALA A 357 -58.32 10.29 2.11
CA ALA A 357 -57.35 10.09 3.18
C ALA A 357 -56.98 8.60 3.34
N ARG A 358 -55.68 8.29 3.41
CA ARG A 358 -55.12 6.94 3.51
C ARG A 358 -54.03 6.85 4.57
N ASP A 359 -53.96 5.71 5.24
CA ASP A 359 -52.84 5.37 6.11
C ASP A 359 -51.79 4.60 5.29
N LEU A 360 -50.56 5.11 5.28
CA LEU A 360 -49.45 4.55 4.50
C LEU A 360 -48.55 3.61 5.32
N GLY A 361 -48.94 3.35 6.58
CA GLY A 361 -48.20 2.56 7.55
C GLY A 361 -47.13 3.38 8.26
N SER A 362 -46.05 2.71 8.64
CA SER A 362 -44.91 3.31 9.32
C SER A 362 -43.60 2.70 8.83
N ILE A 363 -42.51 3.45 8.98
CA ILE A 363 -41.17 3.00 8.59
C ILE A 363 -40.13 3.50 9.59
N SER A 364 -39.12 2.69 9.85
CA SER A 364 -38.03 3.05 10.75
C SER A 364 -36.91 3.79 10.03
N PHE A 365 -36.23 4.67 10.77
CA PHE A 365 -35.04 5.39 10.36
C PHE A 365 -34.13 5.61 11.57
N MET A 366 -32.83 5.66 11.35
CA MET A 366 -31.86 6.01 12.38
C MET A 366 -31.46 7.48 12.23
N THR A 367 -31.34 8.22 13.34
CA THR A 367 -30.68 9.54 13.35
C THR A 367 -29.18 9.39 13.17
N GLN A 368 -28.59 10.23 12.32
CA GLN A 368 -27.15 10.18 12.05
C GLN A 368 -26.36 10.51 13.32
N GLY A 369 -25.30 9.75 13.60
CA GLY A 369 -24.34 10.11 14.64
C GLY A 369 -23.62 11.42 14.36
N VAL A 370 -23.13 12.06 15.41
CA VAL A 370 -22.56 13.41 15.33
C VAL A 370 -21.28 13.44 14.51
N GLU A 371 -20.50 12.37 14.54
CA GLU A 371 -19.29 12.15 13.72
C GLU A 371 -19.58 11.98 12.22
N ASN A 372 -20.85 11.84 11.82
CA ASN A 372 -21.31 11.92 10.44
C ASN A 372 -21.79 13.34 10.03
N LEU A 373 -21.94 14.25 10.99
CA LEU A 373 -22.43 15.62 10.80
C LEU A 373 -21.34 16.68 11.03
N TRP A 374 -20.36 16.37 11.88
CA TRP A 374 -19.32 17.30 12.33
C TRP A 374 -17.92 16.73 12.08
N MET A 375 -16.94 17.62 11.92
CA MET A 375 -15.52 17.29 12.01
C MET A 375 -14.76 18.35 12.81
N LEU A 376 -13.71 17.94 13.51
CA LEU A 376 -12.71 18.85 14.07
C LEU A 376 -11.47 18.80 13.17
N GLU A 377 -11.28 19.84 12.36
CA GLU A 377 -10.09 19.96 11.52
C GLU A 377 -8.91 20.46 12.37
N VAL A 378 -7.72 19.87 12.16
CA VAL A 378 -6.48 20.27 12.84
C VAL A 378 -5.42 20.57 11.78
N SER A 379 -5.03 21.85 11.69
CA SER A 379 -4.24 22.38 10.58
C SER A 379 -3.02 23.16 11.13
N PRO A 380 -1.78 22.63 10.99
CA PRO A 380 -0.58 23.36 11.38
C PRO A 380 -0.21 24.39 10.30
N LYS A 381 0.20 25.58 10.71
CA LYS A 381 0.61 26.67 9.81
C LYS A 381 1.88 26.30 9.02
N ALA A 382 2.79 25.55 9.63
CA ALA A 382 3.89 24.88 8.96
C ALA A 382 3.81 23.36 9.20
N SER A 383 3.69 22.57 8.12
CA SER A 383 3.75 21.10 8.18
C SER A 383 5.15 20.55 8.46
N THR A 384 6.16 21.42 8.56
CA THR A 384 7.53 21.08 8.92
C THR A 384 8.16 22.21 9.72
N ILE A 385 8.81 21.86 10.83
CA ILE A 385 9.64 22.76 11.66
C ILE A 385 10.99 22.10 11.94
N VAL A 386 11.96 22.86 12.44
CA VAL A 386 13.28 22.36 12.84
C VAL A 386 13.15 21.58 14.15
N ALA A 387 13.87 20.46 14.27
CA ALA A 387 13.92 19.63 15.47
C ALA A 387 14.97 20.14 16.47
N ASN A 388 14.73 21.30 17.10
CA ASN A 388 15.72 21.92 18.00
C ASN A 388 15.20 22.44 19.35
N GLY A 389 14.01 22.02 19.80
CA GLY A 389 13.48 22.40 21.13
C GLY A 389 12.90 23.82 21.19
N ALA A 390 13.26 24.68 20.23
CA ALA A 390 12.86 26.08 20.19
C ALA A 390 11.99 26.42 18.97
N ASP A 391 12.26 25.84 17.79
CA ASP A 391 11.48 26.13 16.58
C ASP A 391 10.05 25.59 16.73
N ASN A 392 9.09 26.40 16.30
CA ASN A 392 7.69 26.23 16.67
C ASN A 392 6.72 26.58 15.52
N THR A 393 5.44 26.22 15.65
CA THR A 393 4.39 26.58 14.70
C THR A 393 3.02 26.66 15.36
N GLU A 394 2.16 27.56 14.86
CA GLU A 394 0.74 27.57 15.24
C GLU A 394 0.02 26.33 14.67
N VAL A 395 -0.80 25.70 15.50
CA VAL A 395 -1.80 24.71 15.12
C VAL A 395 -3.18 25.34 15.30
N THR A 396 -3.92 25.47 14.20
CA THR A 396 -5.32 25.93 14.18
C THR A 396 -6.26 24.72 14.30
N PHE A 397 -7.29 24.84 15.13
CA PHE A 397 -8.40 23.88 15.26
C PHE A 397 -9.70 24.54 14.79
N LEU A 398 -10.51 23.85 14.00
CA LEU A 398 -11.79 24.36 13.47
C LEU A 398 -12.90 23.31 13.61
N LEU A 399 -14.03 23.67 14.24
CA LEU A 399 -15.24 22.84 14.17
C LEU A 399 -16.00 23.16 12.88
N LYS A 400 -16.24 22.15 12.05
CA LYS A 400 -16.90 22.30 10.74
C LYS A 400 -18.09 21.37 10.57
N ASP A 401 -19.11 21.85 9.87
CA ASP A 401 -20.15 20.99 9.30
C ASP A 401 -19.53 20.09 8.22
N LYS A 402 -19.80 18.78 8.29
CA LYS A 402 -19.17 17.75 7.47
C LYS A 402 -19.77 17.66 6.06
N ALA A 403 -20.95 18.24 5.83
CA ALA A 403 -21.64 18.26 4.54
C ALA A 403 -21.36 19.55 3.74
N THR A 404 -21.16 20.70 4.40
CA THR A 404 -20.80 21.96 3.74
C THR A 404 -19.30 22.23 3.72
N GLY A 405 -18.55 21.76 4.73
CA GLY A 405 -17.15 22.12 4.95
C GLY A 405 -16.95 23.52 5.55
N GLU A 406 -18.02 24.22 5.93
CA GLU A 406 -17.96 25.54 6.54
C GLU A 406 -17.68 25.46 8.05
N VAL A 407 -16.98 26.46 8.58
CA VAL A 407 -16.72 26.61 10.03
C VAL A 407 -17.99 27.10 10.72
N ASP A 408 -18.41 26.41 11.77
CA ASP A 408 -19.58 26.84 12.56
C ASP A 408 -19.19 27.97 13.51
N LYS A 409 -19.51 29.21 13.11
CA LYS A 409 -19.22 30.42 13.88
C LYS A 409 -20.05 30.56 15.16
N ASN A 410 -21.00 29.66 15.42
CA ASN A 410 -21.77 29.62 16.67
C ASN A 410 -21.15 28.65 17.69
N ALA A 411 -20.05 27.97 17.34
CA ALA A 411 -19.35 27.01 18.18
C ALA A 411 -18.41 27.70 19.19
N ASP A 412 -19.03 28.44 20.10
CA ASP A 412 -18.39 29.04 21.27
C ASP A 412 -18.43 28.10 22.49
N ASP A 413 -17.59 28.38 23.49
CA ASP A 413 -17.53 27.68 24.78
C ASP A 413 -17.37 26.15 24.65
N ILE A 414 -16.61 25.68 23.65
CA ILE A 414 -16.22 24.27 23.48
C ILE A 414 -14.75 24.10 23.88
N VAL A 415 -14.48 23.28 24.89
CA VAL A 415 -13.12 23.00 25.36
C VAL A 415 -12.57 21.75 24.68
N LEU A 416 -11.45 21.93 23.98
CA LEU A 416 -10.61 20.86 23.45
C LEU A 416 -9.59 20.42 24.50
N LYS A 417 -9.36 19.11 24.58
CA LYS A 417 -8.16 18.51 25.15
C LYS A 417 -7.20 18.21 24.01
N LEU A 418 -5.94 18.57 24.18
CA LEU A 418 -4.88 18.47 23.17
C LEU A 418 -3.78 17.51 23.64
N SER A 419 -3.08 16.91 22.70
CA SER A 419 -1.88 16.09 22.96
C SER A 419 -0.98 16.03 21.72
N THR A 420 0.32 15.77 21.91
CA THR A 420 1.28 15.51 20.83
C THR A 420 2.15 14.29 21.18
N SER A 421 2.61 13.54 20.18
CA SER A 421 3.58 12.45 20.39
C SER A 421 5.00 12.96 20.66
N PHE A 422 5.39 14.04 19.99
CA PHE A 422 6.73 14.66 20.03
C PHE A 422 6.58 16.18 20.18
N GLY A 423 7.52 16.81 20.88
CA GLY A 423 7.49 18.22 21.22
C GLY A 423 6.53 18.56 22.35
N ALA A 424 6.25 19.85 22.51
CA ALA A 424 5.40 20.41 23.56
C ALA A 424 4.33 21.33 22.97
N LEU A 425 3.09 21.17 23.44
CA LEU A 425 2.00 22.10 23.14
C LEU A 425 1.94 23.18 24.23
N ALA A 426 1.84 24.45 23.85
CA ALA A 426 1.79 25.57 24.81
C ALA A 426 0.57 25.53 25.76
N LYS A 427 -0.45 24.71 25.46
CA LYS A 427 -1.56 24.34 26.34
C LYS A 427 -2.01 22.90 26.06
N ASP A 428 -2.39 22.17 27.11
CA ASP A 428 -3.11 20.88 27.00
C ASP A 428 -4.62 21.08 26.76
N ARG A 429 -5.14 22.30 26.97
CA ARG A 429 -6.54 22.67 26.76
C ARG A 429 -6.68 24.02 26.07
N VAL A 430 -7.64 24.13 25.16
CA VAL A 430 -8.01 25.39 24.52
C VAL A 430 -9.52 25.45 24.27
N THR A 431 -10.11 26.65 24.39
CA THR A 431 -11.53 26.88 24.09
C THR A 431 -11.68 27.40 22.66
N ILE A 432 -12.66 26.88 21.94
CA ILE A 432 -13.08 27.38 20.63
C ILE A 432 -13.94 28.64 20.81
N GLN A 433 -13.69 29.66 19.99
CA GLN A 433 -14.49 30.88 19.85
C GLN A 433 -14.66 31.22 18.36
N ASP A 434 -15.83 31.69 17.92
CA ASP A 434 -16.18 31.88 16.50
C ASP A 434 -15.92 30.61 15.64
N GLY A 435 -15.96 29.42 16.25
CA GLY A 435 -15.62 28.14 15.59
C GLY A 435 -14.12 27.87 15.39
N LYS A 436 -13.21 28.73 15.90
CA LYS A 436 -11.75 28.56 15.85
C LYS A 436 -11.10 28.47 17.24
N ALA A 437 -10.04 27.65 17.35
CA ALA A 437 -9.03 27.76 18.39
C ALA A 437 -7.61 27.71 17.80
N THR A 438 -6.60 28.17 18.54
CA THR A 438 -5.18 28.01 18.18
C THR A 438 -4.32 27.64 19.39
N VAL A 439 -3.23 26.90 19.15
CA VAL A 439 -2.16 26.64 20.13
C VAL A 439 -0.83 26.64 19.39
N ILE A 440 0.29 26.79 20.10
CA ILE A 440 1.62 26.54 19.52
C ILE A 440 2.03 25.10 19.80
N LEU A 441 2.56 24.43 18.77
CA LEU A 441 3.44 23.27 18.92
C LEU A 441 4.89 23.76 18.78
N THR A 442 5.68 23.58 19.83
CA THR A 442 7.13 23.73 19.78
C THR A 442 7.75 22.35 19.58
N SER A 443 8.81 22.30 18.78
CA SER A 443 9.60 21.08 18.58
C SER A 443 10.23 20.60 19.90
N GLU A 444 10.59 19.32 19.96
CA GLU A 444 11.69 18.88 20.82
C GLU A 444 12.98 18.88 19.97
N PHE A 445 14.14 18.94 20.61
CA PHE A 445 15.38 18.69 19.85
C PHE A 445 15.42 17.22 19.42
N SER A 446 15.85 16.97 18.19
CA SER A 446 16.20 15.62 17.74
C SER A 446 17.37 15.63 16.76
N ASN A 447 18.26 14.65 16.93
CA ASN A 447 19.33 14.31 16.00
C ASN A 447 18.82 13.66 14.68
N THR A 448 17.53 13.30 14.63
CA THR A 448 16.87 12.57 13.54
C THR A 448 15.51 13.18 13.21
N ASP A 449 15.03 13.00 11.98
CA ASP A 449 13.72 13.51 11.57
C ASP A 449 12.58 12.72 12.26
N LEU A 450 11.63 13.42 12.89
CA LEU A 450 10.48 12.86 13.60
C LEU A 450 9.14 13.32 12.97
N GLU A 451 8.07 12.55 13.17
CA GLU A 451 6.69 12.95 12.86
C GLU A 451 5.88 13.17 14.15
N ALA A 452 5.74 14.41 14.57
CA ALA A 452 4.90 14.78 15.70
C ALA A 452 3.42 14.68 15.30
N MET A 453 2.69 13.74 15.92
CA MET A 453 1.25 13.57 15.74
C MET A 453 0.51 14.36 16.81
N ILE A 454 -0.21 15.40 16.39
CA ILE A 454 -1.08 16.21 17.24
C ILE A 454 -2.48 15.60 17.23
N ARG A 455 -3.12 15.51 18.40
CA ARG A 455 -4.54 15.14 18.53
C ARG A 455 -5.32 16.15 19.36
N ALA A 456 -6.58 16.37 18.99
CA ALA A 456 -7.56 17.15 19.73
C ALA A 456 -8.87 16.37 19.93
N GLU A 457 -9.48 16.50 21.10
CA GLU A 457 -10.71 15.82 21.52
C GLU A 457 -11.65 16.84 22.19
N ILE A 458 -12.94 16.86 21.85
CA ILE A 458 -13.92 17.69 22.59
C ILE A 458 -14.21 17.02 23.94
N ILE A 459 -13.90 17.70 25.04
CA ILE A 459 -14.07 17.17 26.41
C ILE A 459 -15.15 17.86 27.24
N GLU A 460 -15.48 19.12 26.95
CA GLU A 460 -16.42 19.92 27.75
C GLU A 460 -17.03 21.03 26.90
N THR A 461 -18.28 21.42 27.19
CA THR A 461 -18.88 22.63 26.62
C THR A 461 -20.01 23.18 27.48
N ALA A 462 -20.13 24.51 27.53
CA ALA A 462 -21.26 25.18 28.19
C ALA A 462 -22.55 25.09 27.35
N ALA A 463 -22.41 25.17 26.02
CA ALA A 463 -23.50 25.27 25.06
C ALA A 463 -24.25 23.94 24.83
N GLY A 464 -25.55 24.04 24.51
CA GLY A 464 -26.51 22.92 24.61
C GLY A 464 -26.24 21.74 23.68
N ASP A 465 -26.50 21.91 22.38
CA ASP A 465 -26.48 20.80 21.40
C ASP A 465 -25.09 20.20 21.22
N TYR A 466 -24.01 20.97 21.43
CA TYR A 466 -22.63 20.51 21.30
C TYR A 466 -22.22 19.50 22.39
N LYS A 467 -22.99 19.32 23.48
CA LYS A 467 -22.70 18.30 24.50
C LYS A 467 -22.72 16.87 23.94
N ASN A 468 -23.43 16.66 22.82
CA ASN A 468 -23.44 15.39 22.10
C ASN A 468 -22.12 15.09 21.37
N LEU A 469 -21.22 16.07 21.21
CA LEU A 469 -19.91 15.90 20.56
C LEU A 469 -18.81 15.38 21.50
N ILE A 470 -19.01 15.52 22.83
CA ILE A 470 -18.01 15.18 23.85
C ILE A 470 -17.63 13.70 23.73
N GLY A 471 -16.33 13.42 23.60
CA GLY A 471 -15.79 12.06 23.43
C GLY A 471 -16.20 11.34 22.13
N LYS A 472 -16.91 12.01 21.21
CA LYS A 472 -17.27 11.48 19.88
C LYS A 472 -16.54 12.19 18.74
N ILE A 473 -16.25 13.47 18.89
CA ILE A 473 -15.52 14.26 17.90
C ILE A 473 -14.08 14.47 18.34
N SER A 474 -13.16 13.99 17.50
CA SER A 474 -11.73 14.25 17.60
C SER A 474 -11.17 14.62 16.22
N GLY A 475 -9.97 15.19 16.23
CA GLY A 475 -9.19 15.50 15.04
C GLY A 475 -7.72 15.23 15.29
N GLU A 476 -6.99 14.79 14.26
CA GLU A 476 -5.53 14.60 14.35
C GLU A 476 -4.82 15.05 13.08
N THR A 477 -3.54 15.40 13.23
CA THR A 477 -2.67 15.84 12.12
C THR A 477 -1.20 15.58 12.45
N LYS A 478 -0.30 15.83 11.50
CA LYS A 478 1.14 15.63 11.66
C LYS A 478 1.94 16.90 11.34
N VAL A 479 3.00 17.14 12.12
CA VAL A 479 4.08 18.08 11.81
C VAL A 479 5.39 17.31 11.78
N LYS A 480 6.18 17.48 10.72
CA LYS A 480 7.51 16.88 10.64
C LYS A 480 8.52 17.76 11.39
N PHE A 481 9.18 17.21 12.40
CA PHE A 481 10.36 17.83 12.99
C PHE A 481 11.56 17.37 12.16
N SER A 482 12.22 18.29 11.46
CA SER A 482 13.36 17.97 10.60
C SER A 482 14.65 18.42 11.25
N THR A 483 15.69 17.60 11.14
CA THR A 483 17.06 17.99 11.46
C THR A 483 17.49 19.26 10.69
N ILE A 484 18.44 20.02 11.25
CA ILE A 484 18.88 21.30 10.66
C ILE A 484 19.40 21.07 9.23
N ALA A 485 18.66 21.60 8.26
CA ALA A 485 18.97 21.47 6.83
C ALA A 485 20.13 22.39 6.44
N VAL A 486 21.34 21.84 6.36
CA VAL A 486 22.56 22.64 6.25
C VAL A 486 22.87 23.07 4.81
N THR A 487 22.32 24.22 4.41
CA THR A 487 22.52 24.88 3.10
C THR A 487 24.00 25.24 2.87
N PRO A 488 24.61 24.89 1.72
CA PRO A 488 26.05 25.04 1.53
C PRO A 488 26.47 26.49 1.24
N ALA A 489 27.35 27.04 2.09
CA ALA A 489 28.19 28.18 1.73
C ALA A 489 29.39 27.68 0.87
N PRO A 490 29.79 28.38 -0.21
CA PRO A 490 30.70 27.84 -1.22
C PRO A 490 32.19 28.00 -0.86
N ILE A 491 32.64 27.52 0.30
CA ILE A 491 34.05 27.62 0.76
C ILE A 491 34.52 26.32 1.47
N GLU A 492 35.84 26.07 1.47
CA GLU A 492 36.46 24.79 1.82
C GLU A 492 36.49 24.42 3.33
N MET A 493 36.05 25.34 4.21
CA MET A 493 35.81 25.20 5.68
C MET A 493 35.42 23.83 6.24
N ILE A 494 35.56 23.66 7.55
CA ILE A 494 34.51 22.99 8.34
C ILE A 494 34.05 23.96 9.41
N ASN A 495 32.81 24.42 9.37
CA ASN A 495 32.19 25.22 10.44
C ASN A 495 31.21 24.36 11.24
N VAL A 496 31.16 24.56 12.56
CA VAL A 496 29.90 24.36 13.30
C VAL A 496 28.97 25.52 12.96
N LEU A 497 27.77 25.23 12.42
CA LEU A 497 26.74 26.23 12.14
C LEU A 497 25.70 26.32 13.25
N ALA A 498 25.43 25.21 13.94
CA ALA A 498 24.54 25.15 15.09
C ALA A 498 25.02 24.07 16.07
N ALA A 499 24.59 24.18 17.32
CA ALA A 499 24.69 23.12 18.31
C ALA A 499 23.43 23.17 19.16
N GLU A 500 22.91 22.00 19.57
CA GLU A 500 21.61 21.84 20.23
C GLU A 500 21.64 20.58 21.14
N SER A 501 20.75 20.48 22.13
CA SER A 501 20.49 19.22 22.85
C SER A 501 19.16 19.29 23.61
N ASN A 502 18.46 18.16 23.71
CA ASN A 502 17.40 17.93 24.70
C ASN A 502 17.94 17.30 25.99
N GLN A 503 19.02 16.53 25.92
CA GLN A 503 19.55 15.73 27.05
C GLN A 503 20.79 16.37 27.66
N ALA A 504 20.87 16.29 28.99
CA ALA A 504 21.91 16.92 29.81
C ALA A 504 23.32 16.30 29.68
N ASP A 505 23.42 15.11 29.10
CA ASP A 505 24.63 14.29 29.05
C ASP A 505 25.37 14.37 27.70
N ARG A 506 24.90 15.23 26.78
CA ARG A 506 25.43 15.39 25.42
C ARG A 506 25.15 16.77 24.84
N VAL A 507 25.85 17.10 23.74
CA VAL A 507 25.58 18.26 22.87
C VAL A 507 25.69 17.83 21.41
N THR A 508 24.62 17.94 20.64
CA THR A 508 24.69 17.69 19.19
C THR A 508 25.25 18.92 18.47
N VAL A 509 26.25 18.74 17.62
CA VAL A 509 26.82 19.77 16.75
C VAL A 509 26.48 19.51 15.29
N PHE A 510 26.10 20.56 14.57
CA PHE A 510 25.75 20.52 13.15
C PHE A 510 26.79 21.29 12.32
N LEU A 511 27.33 20.63 11.30
CA LEU A 511 28.45 21.11 10.49
C LEU A 511 27.99 21.54 9.09
N ASP A 512 28.69 22.50 8.47
CA ASP A 512 28.40 22.95 7.10
C ASP A 512 28.55 21.84 6.04
N LYS A 513 29.43 20.86 6.26
CA LYS A 513 29.63 19.67 5.42
C LYS A 513 29.79 18.38 6.23
N ALA A 514 29.74 17.26 5.53
CA ALA A 514 29.94 15.95 6.13
C ALA A 514 31.42 15.75 6.49
N VAL A 515 31.68 15.10 7.63
CA VAL A 515 33.03 14.85 8.15
C VAL A 515 33.11 13.43 8.73
N SER A 516 34.30 12.99 9.14
CA SER A 516 34.45 11.73 9.90
C SER A 516 34.46 11.99 11.41
N ARG A 517 34.03 10.99 12.19
CA ARG A 517 34.02 11.04 13.66
C ARG A 517 35.43 11.28 14.22
N GLU A 518 36.41 10.65 13.59
CA GLU A 518 37.83 10.66 13.95
C GLU A 518 38.42 12.07 13.81
N LEU A 519 37.92 12.89 12.87
CA LEU A 519 38.35 14.28 12.71
C LEU A 519 37.92 15.16 13.89
N LEU A 520 36.76 14.88 14.49
CA LEU A 520 36.28 15.57 15.68
C LEU A 520 37.00 15.07 16.94
N LEU A 521 37.18 13.75 17.10
CA LEU A 521 38.01 13.18 18.16
C LEU A 521 39.42 13.80 18.15
N LYS A 522 40.06 13.85 16.97
CA LYS A 522 41.30 14.58 16.72
C LYS A 522 41.24 16.03 17.15
N SER A 523 40.27 16.79 16.63
CA SER A 523 40.16 18.23 16.88
C SER A 523 40.09 18.53 18.37
N PHE A 524 39.33 17.72 19.10
CA PHE A 524 39.03 17.91 20.51
C PHE A 524 39.97 17.16 21.46
N GLY A 525 40.96 16.40 20.96
CA GLY A 525 41.92 15.65 21.78
C GLY A 525 41.37 14.35 22.41
N LEU A 526 40.15 13.97 22.05
CA LEU A 526 39.45 12.77 22.50
C LEU A 526 39.91 11.49 21.78
N ASP A 527 40.92 11.63 20.92
CA ASP A 527 41.70 10.54 20.33
C ASP A 527 42.77 9.97 21.29
N LYS A 528 42.98 10.59 22.46
CA LYS A 528 44.05 10.25 23.41
C LYS A 528 43.47 9.81 24.76
N VAL A 529 43.82 8.58 25.12
CA VAL A 529 43.49 7.93 26.39
C VAL A 529 44.49 8.39 27.47
N MET A 530 44.04 9.01 28.57
CA MET A 530 44.82 9.00 29.81
C MET A 530 44.84 7.57 30.37
N GLN A 531 45.78 7.21 31.24
CA GLN A 531 46.09 5.79 31.50
C GLN A 531 45.03 5.04 32.34
N GLY A 532 43.96 4.60 31.66
CA GLY A 532 42.91 3.74 32.17
C GLY A 532 41.98 3.25 31.04
N LEU A 533 40.80 2.73 31.42
CA LEU A 533 39.77 2.17 30.53
C LEU A 533 38.35 2.61 30.92
N HIS A 534 38.23 3.75 31.59
CA HIS A 534 36.97 4.30 32.09
C HIS A 534 36.62 5.63 31.40
N GLU A 535 35.39 6.10 31.57
CA GLU A 535 34.90 7.34 30.93
C GLU A 535 35.73 8.56 31.34
N GLU A 536 36.21 8.56 32.59
CA GLU A 536 37.05 9.58 33.22
C GLU A 536 38.45 9.73 32.60
N ASP A 537 38.92 8.76 31.81
CA ASP A 537 40.23 8.78 31.13
C ASP A 537 40.26 9.60 29.83
N TYR A 538 39.08 10.00 29.31
CA TYR A 538 38.97 10.81 28.10
C TYR A 538 38.70 12.27 28.47
N LEU A 539 39.71 13.12 28.36
CA LEU A 539 39.59 14.56 28.60
C LEU A 539 39.78 15.35 27.30
N ALA A 540 38.73 16.02 26.86
CA ALA A 540 38.83 16.94 25.74
C ALA A 540 39.71 18.18 26.07
N ASN A 541 40.37 18.70 25.05
CA ASN A 541 41.24 19.88 25.13
C ASN A 541 40.48 21.19 24.83
N ASP A 542 41.16 22.34 25.00
CA ASP A 542 40.62 23.70 24.79
C ASP A 542 40.09 24.01 23.37
N ASN A 543 40.21 23.08 22.41
CA ASN A 543 39.53 23.22 21.13
C ASN A 543 38.02 22.89 21.21
N ILE A 544 37.56 22.23 22.27
CA ILE A 544 36.13 22.14 22.59
C ILE A 544 35.89 22.69 23.99
N GLN A 545 35.14 23.78 24.07
CA GLN A 545 34.79 24.41 25.33
C GLN A 545 33.27 24.52 25.38
N ILE A 546 32.67 23.72 26.27
CA ILE A 546 31.25 23.76 26.61
C ILE A 546 31.15 24.44 27.96
N GLU A 547 30.55 25.62 27.96
CA GLU A 547 30.44 26.52 29.09
C GLU A 547 28.95 26.75 29.41
N GLN A 548 28.58 26.65 30.68
CA GLN A 548 27.22 26.88 31.15
C GLN A 548 27.28 27.52 32.54
N PHE A 549 26.63 28.68 32.72
CA PHE A 549 26.96 29.61 33.80
C PHE A 549 28.47 29.94 33.78
N ASP A 550 29.13 30.00 34.94
CA ASP A 550 30.58 30.13 35.09
C ASP A 550 31.31 28.77 35.06
N GLY A 551 30.61 27.68 34.72
CA GLY A 551 31.10 26.30 34.78
C GLY A 551 31.47 25.70 33.42
N MET A 552 32.67 25.13 33.33
CA MET A 552 33.10 24.28 32.22
C MET A 552 32.52 22.86 32.36
N LYS A 553 32.17 22.23 31.24
CA LYS A 553 31.68 20.84 31.16
C LYS A 553 32.73 19.96 30.48
N ARG A 554 33.04 18.81 31.08
CA ARG A 554 33.98 17.81 30.52
C ARG A 554 33.28 17.06 29.39
N VAL A 555 33.85 17.14 28.19
CA VAL A 555 33.51 16.24 27.07
C VAL A 555 34.42 15.02 27.19
N ILE A 556 33.83 13.83 27.13
CA ILE A 556 34.51 12.51 27.19
C ILE A 556 34.49 11.76 25.86
N GLY A 557 33.77 12.25 24.86
CA GLY A 557 33.74 11.57 23.57
C GLY A 557 32.91 12.23 22.49
N VAL A 558 32.87 11.56 21.33
CA VAL A 558 32.03 11.96 20.18
C VAL A 558 31.32 10.73 19.62
N LYS A 559 30.02 10.83 19.32
CA LYS A 559 29.19 9.81 18.67
C LYS A 559 28.66 10.35 17.34
N ALA A 560 28.73 9.55 16.29
CA ALA A 560 28.22 9.93 14.97
C ALA A 560 26.71 9.65 14.86
N ILE A 561 26.00 10.44 14.06
CA ILE A 561 24.57 10.26 13.78
C ILE A 561 24.43 9.67 12.36
N PRO A 562 24.15 8.37 12.19
CA PRO A 562 24.26 7.70 10.87
C PRO A 562 23.30 8.22 9.80
N SER A 563 22.17 8.79 10.21
CA SER A 563 21.17 9.44 9.34
C SER A 563 21.63 10.81 8.81
N ASN A 564 22.57 11.47 9.48
CA ASN A 564 23.03 12.82 9.17
C ASN A 564 24.55 12.92 9.37
N PRO A 565 25.37 12.68 8.32
CA PRO A 565 26.83 12.72 8.43
C PRO A 565 27.41 14.14 8.62
N LYS A 566 26.55 15.16 8.74
CA LYS A 566 26.91 16.52 9.19
C LYS A 566 26.67 16.73 10.69
N ALA A 567 26.12 15.77 11.43
CA ALA A 567 25.73 15.90 12.82
C ALA A 567 26.45 14.89 13.73
N PHE A 568 26.90 15.34 14.89
CA PHE A 568 27.63 14.53 15.87
C PHE A 568 27.23 14.90 17.30
N GLU A 569 27.06 13.92 18.17
CA GLU A 569 26.85 14.12 19.61
C GLU A 569 28.21 14.19 20.31
N LEU A 570 28.53 15.32 20.93
CA LEU A 570 29.60 15.46 21.89
C LEU A 570 29.11 14.90 23.22
N ILE A 571 29.75 13.85 23.73
CA ILE A 571 29.30 13.15 24.92
C ILE A 571 29.95 13.78 26.15
N LEU A 572 29.14 14.12 27.15
CA LEU A 572 29.57 14.76 28.37
C LEU A 572 29.78 13.76 29.50
N ASP A 573 30.59 14.18 30.46
CA ASP A 573 30.83 13.43 31.68
C ASP A 573 29.66 13.54 32.67
N LYS A 574 29.31 12.40 33.28
CA LYS A 574 28.31 12.28 34.36
C LYS A 574 28.60 13.11 35.60
N GLU A 575 29.86 13.47 35.88
CA GLU A 575 30.25 14.34 37.00
C GLU A 575 30.12 15.83 36.65
N THR A 576 29.98 16.17 35.35
CA THR A 576 29.75 17.54 34.88
C THR A 576 28.65 17.61 33.79
N PRO A 577 27.43 17.12 34.06
CA PRO A 577 26.33 17.20 33.11
C PRO A 577 25.92 18.67 32.95
N LEU A 578 25.22 18.96 31.85
CA LEU A 578 24.51 20.23 31.73
C LEU A 578 23.39 20.29 32.78
N GLN A 579 23.18 21.47 33.34
CA GLN A 579 21.97 21.77 34.07
C GLN A 579 20.87 22.10 33.07
N ASP A 580 19.67 21.59 33.31
CA ASP A 580 18.50 21.88 32.48
C ASP A 580 18.16 23.38 32.52
N ASN A 581 17.45 23.85 31.49
CA ASN A 581 16.91 25.20 31.42
C ASN A 581 17.97 26.32 31.50
N ALA A 582 19.14 26.07 30.90
CA ALA A 582 20.30 26.98 30.94
C ALA A 582 21.04 27.12 29.60
N VAL A 583 21.58 28.32 29.34
CA VAL A 583 22.35 28.63 28.12
C VAL A 583 23.63 27.81 28.07
N VAL A 584 23.77 27.02 27.01
CA VAL A 584 25.00 26.28 26.71
C VAL A 584 25.76 27.06 25.64
N LYS A 585 26.95 27.53 25.98
CA LYS A 585 27.89 28.17 25.04
C LYS A 585 28.87 27.12 24.55
N LEU A 586 28.90 26.91 23.24
CA LEU A 586 29.86 26.04 22.57
C LEU A 586 30.89 26.90 21.84
N VAL A 587 32.16 26.68 22.17
CA VAL A 587 33.29 27.11 21.32
C VAL A 587 33.95 25.86 20.77
N ALA A 588 33.85 25.68 19.46
CA ALA A 588 34.39 24.52 18.76
C ALA A 588 35.42 24.99 17.74
N LYS A 589 36.69 24.70 17.99
CA LYS A 589 37.76 24.83 17.01
C LYS A 589 37.94 23.49 16.31
N ILE A 590 37.37 23.37 15.12
CA ILE A 590 37.56 22.19 14.28
C ILE A 590 38.74 22.44 13.35
N THR A 591 39.72 21.53 13.39
CA THR A 591 40.82 21.51 12.44
C THR A 591 40.44 20.55 11.34
N SER A 592 40.20 21.08 10.14
CA SER A 592 39.84 20.26 8.98
C SER A 592 41.07 19.46 8.47
N SER A 593 40.95 18.67 7.40
CA SER A 593 42.07 17.93 6.77
C SER A 593 43.07 18.85 6.02
N THR A 594 43.34 19.99 6.63
CA THR A 594 43.81 21.25 6.08
C THR A 594 44.91 21.87 6.93
N ASP A 595 45.00 21.43 8.20
CA ASP A 595 45.55 22.16 9.35
C ASP A 595 45.15 23.65 9.43
N THR A 596 44.05 24.03 8.76
CA THR A 596 43.40 25.33 8.90
C THR A 596 42.33 25.23 9.99
N GLU A 597 42.63 25.83 11.13
CA GLU A 597 41.74 25.89 12.29
C GLU A 597 40.52 26.78 12.02
N VAL A 598 39.31 26.25 12.19
CA VAL A 598 38.07 27.03 12.16
C VAL A 598 37.50 27.12 13.57
N LYS A 599 37.66 28.29 14.21
CA LYS A 599 37.06 28.57 15.52
C LYS A 599 35.60 29.03 15.36
N SER A 600 34.70 28.06 15.25
CA SER A 600 33.26 28.30 15.31
C SER A 600 32.80 28.58 16.74
N LYS A 601 31.66 29.27 16.85
CA LYS A 601 30.89 29.39 18.09
C LYS A 601 29.44 29.04 17.78
N ALA A 602 28.80 28.31 18.69
CA ALA A 602 27.37 28.11 18.71
C ALA A 602 26.85 28.33 20.14
N SER A 603 25.57 28.58 20.29
CA SER A 603 24.94 28.63 21.61
C SER A 603 23.47 28.33 21.50
N PHE A 604 23.01 27.43 22.36
CA PHE A 604 21.61 27.03 22.51
C PHE A 604 21.24 27.14 23.98
N LYS A 605 20.05 26.67 24.35
CA LYS A 605 19.74 26.36 25.75
C LYS A 605 19.39 24.88 25.82
N LEU A 606 19.93 24.19 26.82
CA LEU A 606 19.37 22.90 27.18
C LEU A 606 17.96 23.15 27.71
N THR A 607 17.02 22.35 27.24
CA THR A 607 15.64 22.33 27.70
C THR A 607 15.14 20.91 27.51
N ASP A 608 15.17 20.12 28.59
CA ASP A 608 14.56 18.80 28.59
C ASP A 608 13.05 18.94 28.88
N ALA A 609 12.26 18.21 28.10
CA ALA A 609 10.82 18.26 28.16
C ALA A 609 10.21 16.99 28.77
N ARG A 610 11.01 15.92 28.96
CA ARG A 610 10.51 14.57 29.22
C ARG A 610 11.39 13.84 30.25
N PRO A 611 10.82 13.19 31.27
CA PRO A 611 11.58 12.28 32.12
C PRO A 611 11.89 10.98 31.37
N ALA A 612 13.02 10.34 31.70
CA ALA A 612 13.34 9.02 31.13
C ALA A 612 12.35 7.91 31.56
N GLU A 613 11.90 7.11 30.59
CA GLU A 613 10.91 6.02 30.77
C GLU A 613 11.52 4.65 30.39
N VAL A 614 11.09 3.54 31.02
CA VAL A 614 11.63 2.19 30.75
C VAL A 614 11.02 1.58 29.49
N THR A 615 11.80 1.49 28.42
CA THR A 615 11.33 0.99 27.12
C THR A 615 11.33 -0.53 27.00
N SER A 616 12.20 -1.25 27.72
CA SER A 616 12.18 -2.72 27.76
C SER A 616 12.99 -3.33 28.91
N VAL A 617 12.67 -4.59 29.24
CA VAL A 617 13.48 -5.49 30.09
C VAL A 617 13.60 -6.86 29.41
N LYS A 618 14.79 -7.46 29.44
CA LYS A 618 15.12 -8.72 28.77
C LYS A 618 16.05 -9.57 29.62
N ALA A 619 15.73 -10.85 29.80
CA ALA A 619 16.65 -11.81 30.41
C ALA A 619 17.79 -12.19 29.46
N VAL A 620 19.01 -12.27 30.01
CA VAL A 620 20.21 -12.76 29.32
C VAL A 620 20.76 -13.94 30.12
N GLY A 621 20.63 -15.14 29.57
CA GLY A 621 20.83 -16.37 30.34
C GLY A 621 19.81 -16.49 31.49
N LEU A 622 20.26 -17.07 32.60
CA LEU A 622 19.47 -17.29 33.81
C LEU A 622 19.87 -16.34 34.97
N ASN A 623 20.87 -15.46 34.82
CA ASN A 623 21.38 -14.61 35.92
C ASN A 623 21.56 -13.12 35.59
N GLN A 624 21.07 -12.65 34.44
CA GLN A 624 21.18 -11.24 34.06
C GLN A 624 19.87 -10.71 33.45
N LEU A 625 19.57 -9.44 33.73
CA LEU A 625 18.64 -8.62 32.94
C LEU A 625 19.42 -7.51 32.21
N GLU A 626 18.99 -7.22 30.99
CA GLU A 626 19.24 -5.95 30.31
C GLU A 626 17.96 -5.12 30.40
N VAL A 627 18.06 -3.90 30.91
CA VAL A 627 16.96 -2.93 30.99
C VAL A 627 17.31 -1.75 30.11
N LYS A 628 16.38 -1.28 29.28
CA LYS A 628 16.54 -0.09 28.44
C LYS A 628 15.56 1.00 28.80
N PHE A 629 16.00 2.23 28.61
CA PHE A 629 15.25 3.46 28.84
C PHE A 629 14.93 4.16 27.51
N SER A 630 14.27 5.32 27.54
CA SER A 630 14.07 6.21 26.39
C SER A 630 15.35 6.96 26.02
N GLU A 631 16.18 7.27 27.03
CA GLU A 631 17.45 7.97 26.92
C GLU A 631 18.41 7.63 28.06
N ALA A 632 19.52 8.38 28.14
CA ALA A 632 20.59 8.12 29.10
C ALA A 632 20.18 8.44 30.55
N VAL A 633 20.35 7.47 31.43
CA VAL A 633 19.98 7.56 32.86
C VAL A 633 21.20 7.56 33.78
N ASP A 634 21.22 8.54 34.68
CA ASP A 634 22.17 8.63 35.79
C ASP A 634 21.91 7.50 36.80
N SER A 635 20.67 7.39 37.27
CA SER A 635 20.28 6.45 38.33
C SER A 635 18.82 6.01 38.23
N ALA A 636 18.52 4.83 38.76
CA ALA A 636 17.17 4.30 38.91
C ALA A 636 17.17 3.23 40.02
N LYS A 637 16.02 2.93 40.62
CA LYS A 637 15.89 1.93 41.70
C LYS A 637 15.09 0.72 41.24
N PHE A 638 15.50 -0.47 41.66
CA PHE A 638 15.05 -1.73 41.05
C PHE A 638 14.50 -2.74 42.07
N LYS A 639 13.47 -3.49 41.67
CA LYS A 639 12.93 -4.61 42.46
C LYS A 639 12.37 -5.71 41.56
N ILE A 640 12.82 -6.94 41.75
CA ILE A 640 12.37 -8.12 41.00
C ILE A 640 11.26 -8.84 41.77
N ASP A 641 10.21 -9.27 41.07
CA ASP A 641 9.06 -10.04 41.56
C ASP A 641 8.37 -9.45 42.80
N GLY A 642 8.42 -8.12 42.93
CA GLY A 642 7.90 -7.37 44.07
C GLY A 642 8.58 -7.66 45.42
N GLN A 643 9.63 -8.51 45.44
CA GLN A 643 10.19 -9.13 46.65
C GLN A 643 11.69 -8.89 46.81
N TYR A 644 12.45 -8.96 45.71
CA TYR A 644 13.91 -8.94 45.74
C TYR A 644 14.40 -7.56 45.31
N GLY A 645 15.11 -6.87 46.21
CA GLY A 645 15.84 -5.64 45.88
C GLY A 645 17.35 -5.88 45.79
N GLU A 646 18.10 -4.80 45.60
CA GLU A 646 19.54 -4.67 45.30
C GLU A 646 20.53 -5.28 46.32
N LYS A 647 20.06 -6.12 47.26
CA LYS A 647 20.88 -7.00 48.12
C LYS A 647 20.98 -8.46 47.62
N TYR A 648 20.32 -8.74 46.49
CA TYR A 648 20.33 -10.02 45.77
C TYR A 648 20.78 -9.88 44.30
N PHE A 649 21.11 -8.67 43.87
CA PHE A 649 21.63 -8.38 42.55
C PHE A 649 22.42 -7.08 42.53
N LYS A 650 23.49 -7.07 41.76
CA LYS A 650 24.24 -5.86 41.42
C LYS A 650 23.61 -5.16 40.21
N VAL A 651 23.27 -3.88 40.39
CA VAL A 651 22.93 -2.95 39.30
C VAL A 651 24.24 -2.38 38.71
N THR A 652 24.28 -2.17 37.40
CA THR A 652 25.40 -1.52 36.71
C THR A 652 24.88 -0.76 35.50
N HIS A 653 24.92 0.56 35.57
CA HIS A 653 24.69 1.44 34.43
C HIS A 653 25.86 1.27 33.46
N TYR A 654 25.59 1.13 32.15
CA TYR A 654 26.65 1.12 31.15
C TYR A 654 27.04 2.55 30.75
N GLY A 655 28.30 2.75 30.36
CA GLY A 655 28.83 4.05 29.94
C GLY A 655 28.80 4.29 28.43
N PHE A 656 29.48 5.37 28.01
CA PHE A 656 29.85 5.65 26.63
C PHE A 656 31.20 5.02 26.27
N ASP A 657 31.22 4.13 25.28
CA ASP A 657 32.48 3.63 24.70
C ASP A 657 33.00 4.61 23.64
N ASN A 658 33.93 5.47 24.01
CA ASN A 658 34.56 6.42 23.07
C ASN A 658 35.50 5.74 22.05
N LYS A 659 35.91 4.48 22.22
CA LYS A 659 36.65 3.74 21.18
C LYS A 659 35.70 3.37 20.04
N THR A 660 34.60 2.68 20.32
CA THR A 660 33.64 2.27 19.29
C THR A 660 32.62 3.34 18.90
N GLY A 661 32.45 4.39 19.71
CA GLY A 661 31.42 5.42 19.55
C GLY A 661 30.02 4.96 19.98
N VAL A 662 29.92 3.84 20.69
CA VAL A 662 28.64 3.25 21.12
C VAL A 662 28.27 3.78 22.50
N ASP A 663 27.16 4.50 22.56
CA ASP A 663 26.53 4.91 23.81
C ASP A 663 25.61 3.82 24.33
N ARG A 664 25.72 3.53 25.63
CA ARG A 664 24.87 2.57 26.34
C ARG A 664 24.34 3.11 27.66
N ARG A 665 24.45 4.42 27.93
CA ARG A 665 23.88 5.05 29.14
C ARG A 665 22.34 4.99 29.16
N ASP A 666 21.72 4.62 28.03
CA ASP A 666 20.31 4.21 27.91
C ASP A 666 20.01 2.80 28.46
N THR A 667 21.02 2.07 28.95
CA THR A 667 20.97 0.63 29.24
C THR A 667 21.60 0.31 30.59
N VAL A 668 20.83 -0.38 31.44
CA VAL A 668 21.28 -0.88 32.74
C VAL A 668 21.38 -2.41 32.71
N ARG A 669 22.49 -2.94 33.20
CA ARG A 669 22.67 -4.36 33.50
C ARG A 669 22.27 -4.62 34.94
N ILE A 670 21.42 -5.61 35.16
CA ILE A 670 21.19 -6.19 36.49
C ILE A 670 21.77 -7.60 36.46
N MET A 671 22.70 -7.90 37.37
CA MET A 671 23.31 -9.23 37.52
C MET A 671 22.94 -9.81 38.88
N LEU A 672 22.40 -11.02 38.91
CA LEU A 672 22.04 -11.69 40.15
C LEU A 672 23.29 -12.04 40.96
N ASP A 673 23.24 -11.80 42.28
CA ASP A 673 24.26 -12.25 43.22
C ASP A 673 24.09 -13.75 43.50
N ASP A 674 25.16 -14.44 43.90
CA ASP A 674 25.14 -15.88 44.19
C ASP A 674 24.15 -16.28 45.31
N ASN A 675 23.61 -15.32 46.07
CA ASN A 675 22.59 -15.52 47.08
C ASN A 675 21.14 -15.38 46.58
N TYR A 676 20.93 -15.10 45.27
CA TYR A 676 19.58 -14.90 44.73
C TYR A 676 18.76 -16.20 44.82
N PRO A 677 17.57 -16.17 45.43
CA PRO A 677 16.77 -17.37 45.65
C PRO A 677 16.09 -17.86 44.37
N GLY A 678 16.34 -19.10 44.00
CA GLY A 678 15.76 -19.75 42.82
C GLY A 678 15.83 -21.27 42.92
N VAL A 679 15.56 -21.96 41.80
CA VAL A 679 15.74 -23.43 41.70
C VAL A 679 17.23 -23.81 41.79
N LYS A 680 18.11 -22.84 41.50
CA LYS A 680 19.57 -22.90 41.59
C LYS A 680 20.02 -21.53 42.10
N GLU A 681 20.75 -21.47 43.21
CA GLU A 681 21.13 -20.19 43.83
C GLU A 681 21.97 -19.34 42.86
N GLY A 682 21.69 -18.03 42.80
CA GLY A 682 22.25 -17.11 41.82
C GLY A 682 21.62 -17.16 40.43
N TYR A 683 20.50 -17.88 40.25
CA TYR A 683 19.81 -18.03 38.97
C TYR A 683 18.28 -17.92 39.11
N PHE A 684 17.64 -17.27 38.13
CA PHE A 684 16.20 -17.29 37.93
C PHE A 684 15.67 -18.71 37.70
N ALA A 685 14.41 -18.93 38.04
CA ALA A 685 13.65 -20.05 37.49
C ALA A 685 13.33 -19.79 36.00
N ALA A 686 13.08 -20.85 35.22
CA ALA A 686 12.49 -20.68 33.90
C ALA A 686 10.99 -20.41 34.04
N GLY A 687 10.50 -19.29 33.50
CA GLY A 687 9.12 -18.85 33.70
C GLY A 687 8.91 -17.36 33.48
N LYS A 688 7.75 -16.86 33.93
CA LYS A 688 7.44 -15.43 33.96
C LYS A 688 7.96 -14.79 35.24
N HIS A 689 8.50 -13.59 35.11
CA HIS A 689 9.00 -12.74 36.18
C HIS A 689 8.61 -11.27 35.91
N SER A 690 8.85 -10.39 36.86
CA SER A 690 8.53 -8.96 36.77
C SER A 690 9.65 -8.09 37.32
N LEU A 691 9.87 -6.94 36.68
CA LEU A 691 10.78 -5.90 37.15
C LEU A 691 9.98 -4.62 37.45
N GLN A 692 10.08 -4.13 38.67
CA GLN A 692 9.62 -2.82 39.09
C GLN A 692 10.80 -1.84 39.08
N VAL A 693 10.59 -0.67 38.48
CA VAL A 693 11.57 0.42 38.38
C VAL A 693 10.91 1.71 38.88
N TRP A 694 11.61 2.51 39.67
CA TRP A 694 11.12 3.81 40.16
C TRP A 694 12.29 4.76 40.47
N ASP A 695 11.95 6.03 40.70
CA ASP A 695 12.90 7.14 40.85
C ASP A 695 13.95 7.13 39.71
N THR A 696 13.48 6.97 38.47
CA THR A 696 14.32 7.03 37.27
C THR A 696 14.79 8.47 37.07
N MET A 697 16.09 8.68 37.02
CA MET A 697 16.72 9.97 36.84
C MET A 697 17.59 9.93 35.58
N ASP A 698 17.20 10.70 34.57
CA ASP A 698 18.12 11.20 33.55
C ASP A 698 19.10 12.22 34.14
N PHE A 699 20.05 12.66 33.33
CA PHE A 699 21.04 13.65 33.74
C PHE A 699 20.46 15.07 33.92
N ALA A 700 19.26 15.36 33.40
CA ALA A 700 18.59 16.65 33.60
C ALA A 700 17.92 16.72 34.99
N ALA A 701 17.41 15.58 35.47
CA ALA A 701 16.84 15.39 36.82
C ALA A 701 17.78 15.75 37.97
N LEU A 702 19.10 15.78 37.73
CA LEU A 702 20.13 16.27 38.66
C LEU A 702 20.07 17.80 38.89
N SER A 703 19.24 18.51 38.13
CA SER A 703 19.12 19.98 38.16
C SER A 703 17.68 20.50 38.10
N ASP A 704 16.74 19.74 37.53
CA ASP A 704 15.30 19.96 37.66
C ASP A 704 14.58 18.65 38.03
N GLU A 705 14.04 18.60 39.25
CA GLU A 705 13.21 17.49 39.77
C GLU A 705 12.01 17.15 38.86
N SER A 706 11.62 18.04 37.94
CA SER A 706 10.53 17.83 36.98
C SER A 706 10.83 16.83 35.85
N ASN A 707 12.04 16.26 35.81
CA ASN A 707 12.46 15.17 34.91
C ASN A 707 12.65 13.82 35.65
N ILE A 708 12.21 13.67 36.91
CA ILE A 708 12.21 12.36 37.59
C ILE A 708 11.04 11.49 37.07
N GLY A 709 11.35 10.32 36.51
CA GLY A 709 10.42 9.39 35.88
C GLY A 709 9.53 8.60 36.85
N THR A 710 8.39 8.13 36.34
CA THR A 710 7.35 7.49 37.16
C THR A 710 7.58 5.99 37.40
N THR A 711 6.98 5.44 38.47
CA THR A 711 7.08 4.02 38.82
C THR A 711 6.47 3.12 37.75
N GLN A 712 7.28 2.23 37.18
CA GLN A 712 6.90 1.29 36.14
C GLN A 712 7.03 -0.16 36.63
N ASN A 713 6.25 -1.04 36.02
CA ASN A 713 6.31 -2.49 36.23
C ASN A 713 6.26 -3.19 34.87
N LEU A 714 7.26 -4.01 34.55
CA LEU A 714 7.39 -4.71 33.28
C LEU A 714 7.50 -6.22 33.50
N ASP A 715 6.68 -7.00 32.79
CA ASP A 715 6.79 -8.46 32.69
C ASP A 715 8.02 -8.85 31.83
N PHE A 716 8.77 -9.87 32.26
CA PHE A 716 9.74 -10.56 31.41
C PHE A 716 9.57 -12.10 31.51
N THR A 717 10.27 -12.83 30.65
CA THR A 717 10.25 -14.30 30.63
C THR A 717 11.66 -14.84 30.49
N VAL A 718 12.00 -15.79 31.36
CA VAL A 718 13.29 -16.48 31.39
C VAL A 718 13.12 -17.84 30.73
N ALA A 719 13.88 -18.10 29.66
CA ALA A 719 13.90 -19.40 29.00
C ALA A 719 14.88 -20.36 29.70
N ALA A 720 14.56 -21.66 29.72
CA ALA A 720 15.47 -22.66 30.31
C ALA A 720 16.71 -22.88 29.44
N ASP A 721 17.90 -22.84 30.04
CA ASP A 721 19.19 -23.14 29.40
C ASP A 721 19.94 -24.23 30.18
N THR A 722 19.94 -25.45 29.66
CA THR A 722 20.67 -26.61 30.21
C THR A 722 21.94 -26.94 29.40
N VAL A 723 22.42 -26.03 28.55
CA VAL A 723 23.58 -26.28 27.68
C VAL A 723 24.87 -26.10 28.48
N LYS A 724 25.74 -27.12 28.44
CA LYS A 724 27.06 -27.12 29.07
C LYS A 724 28.09 -26.31 28.26
N PRO A 725 29.13 -25.75 28.89
CA PRO A 725 30.28 -25.23 28.16
C PRO A 725 31.08 -26.37 27.48
N THR A 726 31.60 -26.09 26.28
CA THR A 726 32.60 -26.89 25.57
C THR A 726 33.74 -25.98 25.09
N ALA A 727 34.76 -26.53 24.43
CA ALA A 727 35.91 -25.79 23.90
C ALA A 727 36.33 -26.29 22.50
N GLY A 728 37.00 -25.42 21.74
CA GLY A 728 37.77 -25.74 20.54
C GLY A 728 39.21 -25.22 20.64
N VAL A 729 40.05 -25.50 19.65
CA VAL A 729 41.43 -24.99 19.59
C VAL A 729 41.86 -24.67 18.16
N VAL A 730 42.75 -23.70 18.02
CA VAL A 730 43.49 -23.35 16.80
C VAL A 730 44.99 -23.35 17.12
N VAL A 731 45.81 -23.93 16.25
CA VAL A 731 47.27 -23.80 16.30
C VAL A 731 47.64 -22.58 15.43
N GLU A 732 48.15 -21.53 16.07
CA GLU A 732 48.47 -20.25 15.40
C GLU A 732 49.89 -20.26 14.84
N SER A 733 50.81 -20.94 15.53
CA SER A 733 52.16 -21.30 15.09
C SER A 733 52.59 -22.61 15.79
N PRO A 734 53.77 -23.18 15.49
CA PRO A 734 54.31 -24.31 16.25
C PRO A 734 54.54 -24.02 17.74
N GLU A 735 54.62 -22.76 18.18
CA GLU A 735 54.81 -22.39 19.59
C GLU A 735 53.54 -21.84 20.28
N GLN A 736 52.48 -21.49 19.53
CA GLN A 736 51.30 -20.77 20.05
C GLN A 736 49.95 -21.43 19.70
N PHE A 737 49.10 -21.62 20.72
CA PHE A 737 47.81 -22.32 20.62
C PHE A 737 46.67 -21.50 21.26
N ARG A 738 45.59 -21.25 20.51
CA ARG A 738 44.40 -20.49 20.97
C ARG A 738 43.23 -21.43 21.28
N VAL A 739 42.85 -21.54 22.55
CA VAL A 739 41.69 -22.31 23.02
C VAL A 739 40.48 -21.38 23.10
N MET A 740 39.32 -21.81 22.58
CA MET A 740 38.09 -21.02 22.51
C MET A 740 36.95 -21.71 23.27
N PHE A 741 36.39 -21.09 24.32
CA PHE A 741 35.28 -21.63 25.11
C PHE A 741 33.90 -21.22 24.56
N SER A 742 32.94 -22.15 24.53
CA SER A 742 31.62 -21.94 23.90
C SER A 742 30.62 -21.14 24.75
N LYS A 743 30.97 -20.78 25.98
CA LYS A 743 30.21 -19.94 26.92
C LYS A 743 31.20 -19.23 27.84
N GLY A 744 30.89 -17.99 28.24
CA GLY A 744 31.64 -17.28 29.28
C GLY A 744 31.63 -18.06 30.61
N LEU A 745 32.75 -18.03 31.34
CA LEU A 745 33.02 -18.95 32.46
C LEU A 745 32.97 -18.27 33.83
N LYS A 746 32.32 -18.94 34.80
CA LYS A 746 32.17 -18.50 36.19
C LYS A 746 33.42 -18.82 36.99
N ASN A 747 34.10 -17.79 37.50
CA ASN A 747 35.22 -17.88 38.45
C ASN A 747 36.35 -18.87 38.06
N ALA A 748 36.49 -19.17 36.76
CA ALA A 748 37.48 -20.12 36.25
C ALA A 748 38.86 -19.47 36.22
N ASN A 749 39.78 -19.95 37.08
CA ASN A 749 41.17 -19.53 37.07
C ASN A 749 41.92 -20.28 35.95
N ILE A 750 41.79 -19.81 34.71
CA ILE A 750 42.33 -20.47 33.51
C ILE A 750 43.84 -20.69 33.61
N LEU A 751 44.58 -19.77 34.24
CA LEU A 751 46.01 -19.88 34.49
C LEU A 751 46.35 -21.15 35.32
N ALA A 752 45.55 -21.44 36.36
CA ALA A 752 45.76 -22.59 37.24
C ALA A 752 45.15 -23.90 36.71
N LEU A 753 44.49 -23.90 35.54
CA LEU A 753 44.00 -25.15 34.95
C LEU A 753 45.16 -26.04 34.49
N LEU A 754 46.25 -25.45 33.95
CA LEU A 754 47.42 -26.20 33.43
C LEU A 754 48.10 -27.11 34.47
N ASP A 755 48.01 -26.77 35.75
CA ASP A 755 48.64 -27.55 36.83
C ASP A 755 47.91 -28.86 37.15
N ASN A 756 46.61 -29.00 36.80
CA ASN A 756 45.76 -30.10 37.28
C ASN A 756 44.67 -30.56 36.30
N GLU A 757 43.89 -29.64 35.74
CA GLU A 757 42.61 -29.92 35.09
C GLU A 757 42.64 -29.76 33.56
N LEU A 758 43.60 -29.03 33.02
CA LEU A 758 43.92 -28.90 31.60
C LEU A 758 45.34 -29.41 31.37
N LYS A 759 45.56 -30.31 30.41
CA LYS A 759 46.88 -30.92 30.16
C LYS A 759 47.26 -30.84 28.69
N PHE A 760 48.48 -30.38 28.41
CA PHE A 760 49.10 -30.42 27.09
C PHE A 760 49.93 -31.70 26.99
N GLU A 761 49.57 -32.60 26.08
CA GLU A 761 50.14 -33.95 26.01
C GLU A 761 50.76 -34.25 24.63
N ARG A 762 51.88 -34.99 24.65
CA ARG A 762 52.59 -35.47 23.46
C ARG A 762 52.41 -36.97 23.30
N TYR A 763 52.16 -37.45 22.09
CA TYR A 763 52.02 -38.88 21.78
C TYR A 763 53.38 -39.56 21.65
N ASN A 764 53.73 -40.42 22.59
CA ASN A 764 54.95 -41.22 22.54
C ASN A 764 54.71 -42.47 21.67
N SER A 765 55.40 -42.52 20.53
CA SER A 765 55.32 -43.61 19.54
C SER A 765 55.72 -44.99 20.08
N ASN A 766 56.62 -45.04 21.07
CA ASN A 766 57.12 -46.27 21.68
C ASN A 766 56.15 -46.83 22.74
N THR A 767 55.61 -45.98 23.61
CA THR A 767 54.66 -46.40 24.67
C THR A 767 53.22 -46.48 24.15
N LYS A 768 52.94 -45.89 22.97
CA LYS A 768 51.62 -45.76 22.32
C LYS A 768 50.59 -45.04 23.20
N LYS A 769 51.06 -44.05 23.96
CA LYS A 769 50.26 -43.24 24.87
C LYS A 769 50.56 -41.77 24.65
N TYR A 770 49.59 -40.94 25.01
CA TYR A 770 49.85 -39.54 25.31
C TYR A 770 50.52 -39.45 26.69
N GLU A 771 51.55 -38.63 26.78
CA GLU A 771 52.37 -38.39 27.96
C GLU A 771 52.34 -36.89 28.28
N ASP A 772 52.27 -36.55 29.56
CA ASP A 772 52.13 -35.16 30.02
C ASP A 772 53.37 -34.35 29.65
N PHE A 773 53.12 -33.26 28.93
CA PHE A 773 54.12 -32.36 28.36
C PHE A 773 53.87 -30.91 28.82
N SER A 774 52.92 -30.70 29.75
CA SER A 774 52.43 -29.38 30.19
C SER A 774 53.53 -28.50 30.79
N LYS A 775 54.57 -29.11 31.38
CA LYS A 775 55.77 -28.43 31.92
C LYS A 775 56.57 -27.59 30.91
N TYR A 776 56.25 -27.66 29.62
CA TYR A 776 56.88 -26.85 28.56
C TYR A 776 55.99 -25.70 28.05
N VAL A 777 54.73 -25.60 28.47
CA VAL A 777 53.79 -24.56 28.02
C VAL A 777 53.20 -23.77 29.19
N ASN A 778 52.72 -22.57 28.95
CA ASN A 778 52.02 -21.74 29.93
C ASN A 778 50.77 -21.07 29.31
N VAL A 779 49.75 -20.74 30.12
CA VAL A 779 48.67 -19.84 29.69
C VAL A 779 49.19 -18.41 29.82
N THR A 780 49.48 -17.76 28.71
CA THR A 780 50.02 -16.39 28.66
C THR A 780 48.93 -15.34 28.71
N SER A 781 47.73 -15.64 28.19
CA SER A 781 46.58 -14.75 28.30
C SER A 781 45.25 -15.49 28.36
N TYR A 782 44.26 -14.87 29.00
CA TYR A 782 42.85 -15.26 28.93
C TYR A 782 41.97 -14.02 28.83
N ASN A 783 41.18 -13.94 27.76
CA ASN A 783 40.19 -12.90 27.54
C ASN A 783 38.80 -13.40 28.00
N LYS A 784 38.31 -12.87 29.13
CA LYS A 784 37.00 -13.25 29.67
C LYS A 784 35.83 -12.86 28.75
N GLU A 785 35.98 -11.84 27.91
CA GLU A 785 34.90 -11.35 27.04
C GLU A 785 34.68 -12.24 25.81
N THR A 786 35.78 -12.67 25.15
CA THR A 786 35.71 -13.60 24.02
C THR A 786 35.64 -15.07 24.45
N GLY A 787 36.08 -15.38 25.67
CA GLY A 787 36.25 -16.76 26.11
C GLY A 787 37.47 -17.45 25.50
N GLU A 788 38.47 -16.68 25.07
CA GLU A 788 39.70 -17.20 24.47
C GLU A 788 40.85 -17.25 25.46
N ALA A 789 41.64 -18.32 25.45
CA ALA A 789 42.91 -18.43 26.14
C ALA A 789 44.04 -18.71 25.14
N VAL A 790 45.20 -18.07 25.32
CA VAL A 790 46.41 -18.37 24.56
C VAL A 790 47.34 -19.20 25.45
N ILE A 791 47.88 -20.26 24.86
CA ILE A 791 48.84 -21.17 25.47
C ILE A 791 50.09 -21.16 24.58
N GLU A 792 51.23 -20.81 25.16
CA GLU A 792 52.52 -20.67 24.46
C GLU A 792 53.59 -21.58 25.06
N LEU A 793 54.58 -21.90 24.22
CA LEU A 793 55.75 -22.69 24.58
C LEU A 793 56.80 -21.84 25.33
N MET A 794 57.25 -22.30 26.49
CA MET A 794 58.22 -21.60 27.36
C MET A 794 59.69 -21.83 26.95
N LYS A 795 59.95 -22.63 25.91
CA LYS A 795 61.28 -23.04 25.46
C LYS A 795 61.27 -23.34 23.96
N ASP A 796 62.24 -22.78 23.25
CA ASP A 796 62.51 -23.12 21.85
C ASP A 796 62.57 -24.65 21.64
N TRP A 797 61.97 -25.13 20.55
CA TRP A 797 61.89 -26.57 20.25
C TRP A 797 63.25 -27.28 20.18
N THR A 798 64.36 -26.59 19.90
CA THR A 798 65.73 -27.13 19.91
C THR A 798 66.32 -27.30 21.32
N GLU A 799 65.73 -26.70 22.36
CA GLU A 799 65.98 -27.07 23.76
C GLU A 799 65.14 -28.28 24.22
N ILE A 800 64.11 -28.66 23.46
CA ILE A 800 63.18 -29.74 23.77
C ILE A 800 63.55 -31.03 23.04
N TYR A 801 63.99 -30.94 21.78
CA TYR A 801 64.43 -32.06 20.95
C TYR A 801 65.94 -32.03 20.68
N ASP A 802 66.58 -33.19 20.72
CA ASP A 802 67.98 -33.37 20.30
C ASP A 802 68.10 -33.42 18.76
N THR A 803 67.76 -32.29 18.13
CA THR A 803 67.85 -32.07 16.67
C THR A 803 69.27 -32.32 16.12
N VAL A 804 70.29 -32.22 16.99
CA VAL A 804 71.70 -32.46 16.65
C VAL A 804 71.97 -33.95 16.47
N ASN A 805 71.53 -34.82 17.38
CA ASN A 805 71.84 -36.25 17.34
C ASN A 805 70.72 -37.14 16.76
N THR A 806 69.44 -36.90 17.07
CA THR A 806 68.32 -37.74 16.58
C THR A 806 67.80 -37.32 15.22
N LYS A 807 67.95 -36.03 14.89
CA LYS A 807 67.34 -35.35 13.71
C LYS A 807 65.81 -35.23 13.78
N GLU A 808 65.21 -35.43 14.96
CA GLU A 808 63.79 -35.24 15.21
C GLU A 808 63.51 -33.82 15.75
N ASN A 809 62.32 -33.29 15.49
CA ASN A 809 61.81 -32.01 15.98
C ASN A 809 60.27 -32.09 16.14
N TYR A 810 59.58 -30.99 16.49
CA TYR A 810 58.14 -30.96 16.77
C TYR A 810 57.27 -31.68 15.72
N TYR A 811 57.59 -31.51 14.43
CA TYR A 811 56.86 -32.08 13.30
C TYR A 811 57.01 -33.61 13.14
N ASN A 812 57.66 -34.29 14.08
CA ASN A 812 57.75 -35.75 14.11
C ASN A 812 56.80 -36.42 15.12
N ASP A 813 56.26 -35.67 16.09
CA ASP A 813 55.34 -36.17 17.11
C ASP A 813 53.90 -35.66 16.92
N LYS A 814 52.97 -36.08 17.78
CA LYS A 814 51.60 -35.55 17.82
C LYS A 814 51.25 -34.94 19.16
N PHE A 815 50.45 -33.87 19.15
CA PHE A 815 50.09 -33.11 20.35
C PHE A 815 48.57 -32.98 20.50
N ARG A 816 48.11 -32.80 21.73
CA ARG A 816 46.71 -32.46 22.06
C ARG A 816 46.63 -31.72 23.39
N ILE A 817 45.51 -31.04 23.61
CA ILE A 817 45.10 -30.56 24.93
C ILE A 817 43.91 -31.40 25.42
N THR A 818 43.85 -31.71 26.71
CA THR A 818 42.68 -32.33 27.36
C THR A 818 42.17 -31.45 28.49
N LEU A 819 40.87 -31.52 28.77
CA LEU A 819 40.22 -30.81 29.89
C LEU A 819 39.33 -31.77 30.68
N GLU A 820 39.51 -31.81 32.00
CA GLU A 820 38.78 -32.74 32.87
C GLU A 820 37.30 -32.35 33.08
N LYS A 821 36.49 -33.34 33.45
CA LYS A 821 35.04 -33.17 33.58
C LYS A 821 34.69 -32.28 34.77
N GLY A 822 34.10 -31.12 34.49
CA GLY A 822 33.59 -30.18 35.48
C GLY A 822 34.58 -29.11 35.94
N ALA A 823 35.77 -29.06 35.32
CA ALA A 823 36.80 -28.03 35.47
C ALA A 823 36.29 -26.62 35.16
N ILE A 824 35.39 -26.49 34.16
CA ILE A 824 34.80 -25.20 33.78
C ILE A 824 33.27 -25.20 33.97
N GLN A 825 32.77 -24.06 34.42
CA GLN A 825 31.34 -23.80 34.65
C GLN A 825 30.91 -22.57 33.88
N ALA A 826 29.80 -22.63 33.15
CA ALA A 826 29.26 -21.51 32.40
C ALA A 826 28.62 -20.47 33.35
N GLU A 827 28.94 -19.19 33.15
CA GLU A 827 28.45 -18.07 33.97
C GLU A 827 26.94 -17.92 33.88
N ALA A 828 26.39 -17.97 32.66
CA ALA A 828 25.00 -17.65 32.33
C ALA A 828 23.95 -18.64 32.85
N ASN A 829 24.31 -19.89 33.15
CA ASN A 829 23.37 -20.92 33.64
C ASN A 829 23.95 -21.84 34.73
N GLY A 830 25.24 -21.69 35.07
CA GLY A 830 25.92 -22.51 36.07
C GLY A 830 26.13 -23.97 35.66
N GLU A 831 26.02 -24.35 34.39
CA GLU A 831 26.26 -25.73 33.93
C GLU A 831 27.74 -26.03 33.74
N LYS A 832 28.15 -27.29 33.98
CA LYS A 832 29.55 -27.74 33.97
C LYS A 832 29.88 -28.60 32.75
N ASN A 833 31.11 -28.51 32.23
CA ASN A 833 31.55 -29.29 31.07
C ASN A 833 31.55 -30.82 31.33
N ASP A 834 31.44 -31.60 30.25
CA ASP A 834 31.97 -32.97 30.23
C ASP A 834 33.46 -32.94 29.79
N ALA A 835 34.19 -34.04 29.94
CA ALA A 835 35.61 -34.08 29.60
C ALA A 835 35.86 -33.85 28.10
N LEU A 836 36.87 -33.07 27.75
CA LEU A 836 37.17 -32.64 26.38
C LEU A 836 38.57 -33.11 25.94
N ILE A 837 38.72 -33.29 24.63
CA ILE A 837 40.00 -33.55 23.96
C ILE A 837 40.06 -32.65 22.73
N LEU A 838 41.11 -31.84 22.63
CA LEU A 838 41.36 -30.86 21.58
C LEU A 838 42.63 -31.31 20.84
N ASP A 839 42.48 -31.83 19.62
CA ASP A 839 43.61 -32.27 18.80
C ASP A 839 44.40 -31.05 18.28
N LEU A 840 45.73 -31.08 18.40
CA LEU A 840 46.62 -30.04 17.87
C LEU A 840 47.35 -30.50 16.59
N SER A 841 47.30 -31.79 16.26
CA SER A 841 47.92 -32.38 15.07
C SER A 841 46.89 -32.67 13.96
N TYR A 842 45.82 -31.86 13.90
CA TYR A 842 44.79 -31.93 12.87
C TYR A 842 45.36 -31.69 11.45
N GLU A 843 44.64 -32.13 10.42
CA GLU A 843 45.07 -31.99 9.02
C GLU A 843 45.27 -30.50 8.65
N GLY A 844 46.50 -30.12 8.29
CA GLY A 844 46.88 -28.73 8.01
C GLY A 844 47.35 -27.91 9.22
N SER A 845 47.48 -28.49 10.42
CA SER A 845 48.11 -27.82 11.57
C SER A 845 49.59 -27.48 11.31
N PRO A 846 50.08 -26.27 11.67
CA PRO A 846 51.50 -25.90 11.62
C PRO A 846 52.44 -26.90 12.30
N LEU A 847 51.99 -27.56 13.38
CA LEU A 847 52.77 -28.57 14.10
C LEU A 847 53.13 -29.81 13.25
N ASN A 848 52.51 -30.02 12.09
CA ASN A 848 52.74 -31.20 11.24
C ASN A 848 53.82 -31.01 10.16
N THR A 849 54.40 -29.81 10.01
CA THR A 849 55.36 -29.47 8.95
C THR A 849 56.48 -28.57 9.44
N PRO A 850 57.72 -28.68 8.93
CA PRO A 850 58.77 -27.71 9.22
C PRO A 850 58.45 -26.35 8.58
N ASP A 851 58.54 -25.28 9.36
CA ASP A 851 58.64 -23.93 8.79
C ASP A 851 60.03 -23.67 8.19
N LEU A 852 60.07 -22.87 7.13
CA LEU A 852 61.24 -22.53 6.31
C LEU A 852 61.15 -21.10 5.73
N LYS A 853 60.22 -20.25 6.19
CA LYS A 853 59.93 -18.94 5.59
C LYS A 853 60.09 -17.80 6.61
N SER A 854 60.93 -16.81 6.28
CA SER A 854 61.04 -15.58 7.09
C SER A 854 59.89 -14.60 6.83
N ALA A 855 59.58 -13.78 7.85
CA ALA A 855 58.52 -12.77 7.83
C ALA A 855 58.72 -11.62 6.82
N GLU A 856 57.62 -11.16 6.22
CA GLU A 856 57.52 -10.07 5.25
C GLU A 856 56.58 -8.95 5.76
N ILE A 857 56.82 -7.70 5.36
CA ILE A 857 55.91 -6.58 5.66
C ILE A 857 54.75 -6.60 4.66
N ASN A 858 53.53 -6.81 5.17
CA ASN A 858 52.29 -6.73 4.39
C ASN A 858 51.91 -5.28 4.08
N THR A 859 51.89 -4.43 5.10
CA THR A 859 51.39 -3.04 5.03
C THR A 859 52.04 -2.15 6.10
N ILE A 860 51.97 -0.84 5.89
CA ILE A 860 52.29 0.17 6.91
C ILE A 860 51.21 1.26 6.93
N ASP A 861 50.58 1.46 8.09
CA ASP A 861 49.59 2.51 8.31
C ASP A 861 50.11 3.58 9.27
N ARG A 862 49.82 4.84 8.98
CA ARG A 862 50.21 5.97 9.84
C ARG A 862 49.25 6.12 11.01
N VAL A 863 49.77 6.20 12.24
CA VAL A 863 48.99 6.52 13.43
C VAL A 863 48.60 8.01 13.39
N PRO A 864 47.28 8.36 13.33
CA PRO A 864 46.84 9.75 13.26
C PRO A 864 47.38 10.59 14.42
N MET A 865 47.57 11.90 14.19
CA MET A 865 48.15 12.87 15.13
C MET A 865 49.62 12.63 15.58
N THR A 866 50.31 11.61 15.07
CA THR A 866 51.70 11.30 15.47
C THR A 866 52.69 11.28 14.29
N ASN A 867 53.96 10.99 14.61
CA ASN A 867 55.03 10.64 13.67
C ASN A 867 55.25 9.12 13.61
N ASP A 868 54.30 8.36 14.14
CA ASP A 868 54.40 6.93 14.38
C ASP A 868 53.53 6.19 13.35
N PHE A 869 53.89 4.94 13.09
CA PHE A 869 53.28 4.07 12.09
C PHE A 869 53.18 2.65 12.66
N VAL A 870 52.19 1.88 12.23
CA VAL A 870 52.10 0.44 12.54
C VAL A 870 52.57 -0.33 11.32
N VAL A 871 53.58 -1.18 11.50
CA VAL A 871 54.05 -2.16 10.51
C VAL A 871 53.33 -3.48 10.77
N MET A 872 52.78 -4.09 9.72
CA MET A 872 52.07 -5.36 9.80
C MET A 872 52.83 -6.45 9.03
N MET A 873 53.03 -7.61 9.66
CA MET A 873 53.82 -8.74 9.13
C MET A 873 52.95 -9.89 8.62
N SER A 874 53.54 -10.84 7.90
CA SER A 874 52.90 -12.08 7.41
C SER A 874 52.68 -13.14 8.50
N GLU A 875 53.66 -13.34 9.36
CA GLU A 875 53.67 -14.30 10.48
C GLU A 875 54.12 -13.61 11.79
N PRO A 876 54.00 -14.24 12.98
CA PRO A 876 54.48 -13.67 14.23
C PRO A 876 55.99 -13.38 14.15
N VAL A 877 56.45 -12.32 14.81
CA VAL A 877 57.87 -11.95 14.86
C VAL A 877 58.31 -11.69 16.30
N LYS A 878 59.50 -12.18 16.68
CA LYS A 878 60.10 -11.91 18.00
C LYS A 878 60.96 -10.63 17.91
N ILE A 879 60.84 -9.71 18.86
CA ILE A 879 61.49 -8.39 18.84
C ILE A 879 62.26 -8.19 20.13
N ARG A 880 63.58 -8.27 19.99
CA ARG A 880 64.51 -8.26 21.12
C ARG A 880 64.35 -7.02 22.01
N ASP A 881 64.35 -7.27 23.31
CA ASP A 881 64.09 -6.31 24.38
C ASP A 881 62.59 -5.93 24.55
N LEU A 882 61.64 -6.59 23.86
CA LEU A 882 60.19 -6.53 24.14
C LEU A 882 59.62 -7.85 24.71
N ASP A 883 60.19 -8.99 24.34
CA ASP A 883 59.73 -10.33 24.77
C ASP A 883 60.32 -10.75 26.13
N GLU A 884 59.53 -11.44 26.96
CA GLU A 884 59.99 -11.94 28.28
C GLU A 884 61.03 -13.08 28.14
N TYR A 885 60.91 -13.90 27.10
CA TYR A 885 61.86 -14.95 26.73
C TYR A 885 62.32 -14.76 25.28
N ASN A 886 63.54 -14.25 25.10
CA ASN A 886 64.10 -13.97 23.77
C ASN A 886 64.58 -15.30 23.13
N THR A 887 64.03 -15.67 21.96
CA THR A 887 64.47 -16.88 21.23
C THR A 887 65.97 -16.80 20.88
N PRO A 888 66.81 -17.77 21.31
CA PRO A 888 68.24 -17.75 21.06
C PRO A 888 68.59 -18.28 19.66
N LEU A 889 69.42 -17.56 18.89
CA LEU A 889 69.96 -18.08 17.64
C LEU A 889 71.12 -19.04 17.95
N ILE A 890 70.92 -20.34 17.70
CA ILE A 890 71.97 -21.36 17.86
C ILE A 890 72.79 -21.44 16.57
N ASN A 891 74.00 -20.86 16.61
CA ASN A 891 74.97 -20.94 15.53
C ASN A 891 76.08 -21.95 15.86
N ALA A 892 77.00 -22.20 14.91
CA ALA A 892 78.09 -23.16 15.06
C ALA A 892 79.04 -22.87 16.26
N ASP A 893 79.05 -21.63 16.75
CA ASP A 893 79.87 -21.17 17.88
C ASP A 893 79.09 -21.13 19.22
N GLY A 894 77.80 -21.50 19.24
CA GLY A 894 76.93 -21.53 20.42
C GLY A 894 75.70 -20.61 20.34
N ILE A 895 75.11 -20.31 21.51
CA ILE A 895 73.96 -19.40 21.65
C ILE A 895 74.39 -17.96 21.38
N VAL A 896 73.70 -17.29 20.45
CA VAL A 896 73.89 -15.89 20.10
C VAL A 896 72.55 -15.15 20.23
N LEU A 897 72.56 -13.98 20.89
CA LEU A 897 71.38 -13.11 20.94
C LEU A 897 71.10 -12.49 19.56
N PRO A 898 69.83 -12.36 19.13
CA PRO A 898 69.52 -11.72 17.86
C PRO A 898 70.00 -10.25 17.81
N PRO A 899 70.34 -9.74 16.61
CA PRO A 899 70.63 -8.32 16.42
C PRO A 899 69.38 -7.48 16.69
N LYS A 900 69.55 -6.27 17.24
CA LYS A 900 68.40 -5.41 17.56
C LYS A 900 67.76 -4.87 16.28
N THR A 901 66.43 -4.91 16.22
CA THR A 901 65.61 -4.37 15.13
C THR A 901 65.78 -2.86 14.98
N THR A 902 65.96 -2.38 13.74
CA THR A 902 66.09 -0.95 13.42
C THR A 902 65.17 -0.54 12.27
N VAL A 903 64.84 0.76 12.19
CA VAL A 903 63.85 1.31 11.25
C VAL A 903 64.39 2.59 10.58
N GLU A 904 64.14 2.74 9.29
CA GLU A 904 64.48 3.92 8.49
C GLU A 904 63.28 4.32 7.59
N PHE A 905 63.10 5.62 7.35
CA PHE A 905 62.09 6.16 6.44
C PHE A 905 62.77 6.95 5.32
N ILE A 906 62.38 6.74 4.07
CA ILE A 906 63.03 7.33 2.89
C ILE A 906 62.00 8.10 2.06
N GLY A 907 62.29 9.35 1.70
CA GLY A 907 61.39 10.21 0.93
C GLY A 907 62.13 11.22 0.07
N LYS A 908 61.41 12.22 -0.45
CA LYS A 908 61.99 13.33 -1.25
C LYS A 908 61.79 14.67 -0.55
N ASN A 909 62.88 15.44 -0.42
CA ASN A 909 62.80 16.81 0.06
C ASN A 909 62.19 17.76 -0.99
N LYS A 910 61.94 19.02 -0.59
CA LYS A 910 61.39 20.09 -1.46
C LYS A 910 62.18 20.36 -2.75
N ASP A 911 63.46 19.98 -2.79
CA ASP A 911 64.35 20.14 -3.94
C ASP A 911 64.37 18.87 -4.82
N GLY A 912 63.54 17.86 -4.50
CA GLY A 912 63.43 16.58 -5.19
C GLY A 912 64.49 15.54 -4.83
N LYS A 913 65.41 15.85 -3.91
CA LYS A 913 66.50 14.95 -3.51
C LYS A 913 65.98 13.86 -2.55
N ILE A 914 66.44 12.62 -2.76
CA ILE A 914 66.18 11.52 -1.83
C ILE A 914 66.87 11.80 -0.48
N VAL A 915 66.13 11.59 0.61
CA VAL A 915 66.56 11.76 2.00
C VAL A 915 66.08 10.60 2.86
N THR A 916 66.86 10.24 3.88
CA THR A 916 66.52 9.22 4.88
C THR A 916 66.34 9.89 6.24
N ILE A 917 65.31 9.48 6.97
CA ILE A 917 64.98 9.86 8.34
C ILE A 917 65.01 8.59 9.19
N ASP A 918 65.88 8.53 10.20
CA ASP A 918 65.99 7.37 11.08
C ASP A 918 64.73 7.19 11.94
N GLY A 919 64.54 5.97 12.47
CA GLY A 919 63.42 5.64 13.35
C GLY A 919 63.71 4.49 14.32
N SER A 920 62.72 4.19 15.16
CA SER A 920 62.80 3.15 16.20
C SER A 920 61.54 2.31 16.28
N VAL A 921 61.67 1.03 16.62
CA VAL A 921 60.55 0.22 17.10
C VAL A 921 60.14 0.72 18.50
N VAL A 922 58.83 0.70 18.79
CA VAL A 922 58.24 1.22 20.04
C VAL A 922 57.67 0.09 20.90
N LYS A 923 56.80 -0.76 20.33
CA LYS A 923 56.14 -1.90 20.99
C LYS A 923 55.34 -2.73 19.98
N TYR A 924 54.88 -3.92 20.37
CA TYR A 924 53.77 -4.62 19.70
C TYR A 924 52.45 -3.85 19.79
N THR A 925 51.54 -4.17 18.87
CA THR A 925 50.21 -3.55 18.74
C THR A 925 49.04 -4.55 18.67
N ASP A 926 49.35 -5.85 18.61
CA ASP A 926 48.42 -6.98 18.71
C ASP A 926 48.90 -8.01 19.75
N THR A 927 48.22 -9.15 19.84
CA THR A 927 48.58 -10.30 20.71
C THR A 927 48.74 -11.60 19.89
N THR A 928 49.19 -11.44 18.66
CA THR A 928 49.66 -12.52 17.77
C THR A 928 51.04 -12.17 17.18
N ASP A 929 51.68 -11.15 17.76
CA ASP A 929 53.00 -10.61 17.48
C ASP A 929 53.30 -10.32 15.99
N LYS A 930 52.24 -10.03 15.21
CA LYS A 930 52.36 -9.72 13.77
C LYS A 930 52.50 -8.22 13.50
N ASN A 931 52.14 -7.36 14.44
CA ASN A 931 52.03 -5.92 14.21
C ASN A 931 52.77 -5.13 15.27
N PHE A 932 53.69 -4.25 14.87
CA PHE A 932 54.45 -3.41 15.80
C PHE A 932 54.48 -1.94 15.39
N GLN A 933 54.44 -1.07 16.39
CA GLN A 933 54.53 0.37 16.23
C GLN A 933 56.00 0.77 16.03
N VAL A 934 56.25 1.56 15.00
CA VAL A 934 57.53 2.19 14.69
C VAL A 934 57.37 3.70 14.66
N LYS A 935 58.45 4.44 14.86
CA LYS A 935 58.43 5.91 14.95
C LYS A 935 59.50 6.53 14.08
N ALA A 936 59.12 7.54 13.28
CA ALA A 936 60.09 8.40 12.60
C ALA A 936 60.60 9.48 13.56
N ASN A 937 61.91 9.75 13.53
CA ASN A 937 62.53 10.78 14.37
C ASN A 937 62.10 12.22 13.97
N GLU A 938 61.55 12.41 12.77
CA GLU A 938 61.02 13.68 12.28
C GLU A 938 59.57 13.57 11.75
N SER A 939 58.85 14.69 11.65
CA SER A 939 57.42 14.72 11.34
C SER A 939 57.13 14.84 9.84
N LEU A 940 56.94 13.70 9.17
CA LEU A 940 56.82 13.62 7.71
C LEU A 940 55.64 14.45 7.14
N GLN A 941 54.52 14.55 7.86
CA GLN A 941 53.37 15.39 7.44
C GLN A 941 53.71 16.89 7.52
N ARG A 942 54.36 17.34 8.60
CA ARG A 942 54.81 18.74 8.73
C ARG A 942 55.80 19.11 7.62
N LEU A 943 56.67 18.16 7.23
CA LEU A 943 57.58 18.31 6.10
C LEU A 943 56.83 18.49 4.78
N VAL A 944 55.75 17.75 4.54
CA VAL A 944 54.89 17.91 3.35
C VAL A 944 54.11 19.23 3.37
N ASP A 945 53.33 19.47 4.42
CA ASP A 945 52.38 20.59 4.48
C ASP A 945 53.06 21.96 4.49
N LEU A 946 54.08 22.10 5.34
CA LEU A 946 54.70 23.39 5.65
C LEU A 946 56.11 23.56 5.07
N GLU A 947 56.89 22.49 4.88
CA GLU A 947 58.25 22.59 4.33
C GLU A 947 58.38 22.19 2.85
N GLY A 948 57.29 21.68 2.24
CA GLY A 948 57.20 21.41 0.80
C GLY A 948 57.85 20.10 0.33
N TYR A 949 58.05 19.12 1.22
CA TYR A 949 58.52 17.78 0.84
C TYR A 949 57.50 17.05 -0.03
N GLY A 950 57.96 16.02 -0.75
CA GLY A 950 57.11 15.19 -1.61
C GLY A 950 56.13 14.33 -0.82
N GLU A 951 54.96 14.11 -1.40
CA GLU A 951 53.86 13.31 -0.83
C GLU A 951 54.10 11.77 -0.91
N GLU A 952 55.33 11.30 -1.13
CA GLU A 952 55.66 9.88 -1.36
C GLU A 952 56.85 9.43 -0.49
N TRP A 953 56.67 8.36 0.29
CA TRP A 953 57.62 7.87 1.28
C TRP A 953 57.69 6.33 1.32
N LYS A 954 58.81 5.79 1.82
CA LYS A 954 59.12 4.36 2.01
C LYS A 954 59.54 4.10 3.46
N VAL A 955 59.17 2.96 4.03
CA VAL A 955 59.74 2.42 5.27
C VAL A 955 60.71 1.27 4.97
N VAL A 956 61.71 1.10 5.84
CA VAL A 956 62.68 0.00 5.85
C VAL A 956 62.81 -0.50 7.29
N VAL A 957 62.66 -1.81 7.51
CA VAL A 957 62.91 -2.46 8.82
C VAL A 957 64.01 -3.50 8.64
N LYS A 958 64.94 -3.60 9.60
CA LYS A 958 66.13 -4.46 9.55
C LYS A 958 66.24 -5.27 10.83
N SER A 959 66.82 -6.48 10.75
CA SER A 959 67.02 -7.39 11.89
C SER A 959 65.70 -7.82 12.58
N LEU A 960 64.96 -8.73 11.93
CA LEU A 960 63.80 -9.43 12.51
C LEU A 960 64.03 -10.95 12.45
N SER A 961 63.38 -11.70 13.34
CA SER A 961 63.08 -13.12 13.14
C SER A 961 61.58 -13.36 13.24
N ASP A 962 61.11 -14.47 12.69
CA ASP A 962 59.82 -15.06 13.10
C ASP A 962 59.90 -15.65 14.52
N ASP A 963 58.86 -16.37 14.94
CA ASP A 963 58.78 -17.02 16.24
C ASP A 963 59.53 -18.35 16.35
N VAL A 964 59.90 -18.98 15.23
CA VAL A 964 60.57 -20.30 15.16
C VAL A 964 62.03 -20.26 14.70
N GLY A 965 62.58 -19.06 14.47
CA GLY A 965 64.01 -18.79 14.30
C GLY A 965 64.49 -18.43 12.89
N ASN A 966 63.63 -18.34 11.86
CA ASN A 966 64.08 -17.84 10.55
C ASN A 966 64.26 -16.32 10.62
N THR A 967 65.37 -15.82 10.08
CA THR A 967 65.72 -14.38 10.14
C THR A 967 65.50 -13.67 8.80
N VAL A 968 65.19 -12.37 8.85
CA VAL A 968 65.16 -11.49 7.68
C VAL A 968 66.05 -10.27 7.91
N ALA A 969 66.99 -10.06 6.99
CA ALA A 969 67.98 -9.00 7.11
C ALA A 969 67.39 -7.60 6.87
N THR A 970 66.42 -7.46 5.95
CA THR A 970 65.75 -6.19 5.62
C THR A 970 64.40 -6.42 4.92
N ALA A 971 63.36 -5.68 5.28
CA ALA A 971 62.04 -5.63 4.62
C ALA A 971 61.57 -4.16 4.41
N THR A 972 60.71 -3.87 3.41
CA THR A 972 60.36 -2.48 3.00
C THR A 972 58.94 -2.30 2.43
N HIS A 973 58.29 -1.12 2.59
CA HIS A 973 56.97 -0.78 2.00
C HIS A 973 56.81 0.75 1.71
N ASP A 974 55.85 1.18 0.86
CA ASP A 974 55.61 2.60 0.43
C ASP A 974 54.28 3.22 0.93
N PHE A 975 54.15 4.57 1.05
CA PHE A 975 52.94 5.33 1.52
C PHE A 975 52.90 6.86 1.15
N LYS A 976 51.82 7.62 1.48
CA LYS A 976 51.54 9.05 1.05
C LYS A 976 50.80 10.02 2.04
N LEU A 977 50.78 11.37 1.80
CA LEU A 977 50.24 12.48 2.70
C LEU A 977 49.78 13.79 1.92
N MET A 978 48.78 14.65 2.34
CA MET A 978 48.18 15.85 1.57
C MET A 978 47.55 17.07 2.40
N LYS A 979 47.02 18.19 1.78
CA LYS A 979 46.56 19.56 2.35
C LYS A 979 45.26 20.32 1.76
N THR A 980 44.59 21.38 2.37
CA THR A 980 43.33 22.19 1.89
C THR A 980 42.89 23.55 2.71
N PRO A 981 41.87 24.47 2.37
CA PRO A 981 41.48 25.87 2.94
C PRO A 981 40.04 26.29 3.59
N VAL A 982 39.58 27.62 3.73
CA VAL A 982 38.54 28.25 4.73
C VAL A 982 37.75 29.67 4.48
N LYS A 983 36.49 29.99 5.02
CA LYS A 983 35.72 31.33 5.39
C LYS A 983 34.11 31.37 5.74
N PRO A 984 33.43 32.42 6.39
CA PRO A 984 32.03 32.46 7.06
C PRO A 984 30.99 33.74 6.99
N VAL A 985 29.91 33.88 7.89
CA VAL A 985 28.83 34.97 8.32
C VAL A 985 27.33 35.02 7.76
N LEU A 986 26.18 35.70 8.21
CA LEU A 986 25.68 36.94 9.03
C LEU A 986 24.13 36.93 9.60
N THR A 987 23.38 38.05 9.98
CA THR A 987 22.11 38.18 10.89
C THR A 987 20.94 39.30 10.67
N PRO A 988 19.75 39.40 11.44
CA PRO A 988 18.43 40.16 11.20
C PRO A 988 17.59 40.91 12.38
N PHE A 989 16.21 40.86 12.49
CA PHE A 989 15.23 41.48 13.52
C PHE A 989 14.96 40.56 14.74
N GLU A 990 15.08 41.01 16.01
CA GLU A 990 15.21 40.07 17.14
C GLU A 990 14.63 40.51 18.53
N ILE A 991 14.55 39.56 19.48
CA ILE A 991 14.44 39.86 20.92
C ILE A 991 15.79 40.39 21.45
N VAL A 992 15.78 41.57 22.08
CA VAL A 992 16.96 42.26 22.62
C VAL A 992 17.43 41.68 23.96
N LYS A 993 16.51 41.51 24.93
CA LYS A 993 16.88 41.12 26.32
C LYS A 993 15.75 40.36 27.00
N VAL A 994 16.12 39.46 27.91
CA VAL A 994 15.22 38.93 28.94
C VAL A 994 15.83 39.18 30.33
N SER A 995 15.00 39.46 31.33
CA SER A 995 15.36 39.57 32.76
C SER A 995 14.28 38.93 33.65
N ALA A 996 14.62 38.62 34.90
CA ALA A 996 13.62 38.27 35.91
C ALA A 996 13.90 38.92 37.27
N ASN A 997 12.82 39.10 38.04
CA ASN A 997 12.81 39.61 39.41
C ASN A 997 13.48 41.00 39.56
N GLU A 998 13.10 41.94 38.69
CA GLU A 998 13.51 43.34 38.86
C GLU A 998 12.94 43.95 40.14
N LYS A 999 13.67 44.93 40.70
CA LYS A 999 13.57 45.46 42.06
C LYS A 999 12.15 45.45 42.67
N ASN A 1000 11.94 44.62 43.69
CA ASN A 1000 10.69 44.37 44.44
C ASN A 1000 9.61 43.48 43.75
N GLU A 1001 9.85 42.97 42.54
CA GLU A 1001 9.03 41.92 41.93
C GLU A 1001 9.68 40.54 42.14
N LYS A 1002 8.87 39.51 42.43
CA LYS A 1002 9.31 38.10 42.55
C LYS A 1002 8.45 37.21 41.67
N ASP A 1003 9.08 36.23 41.04
CA ASP A 1003 8.47 35.30 40.07
C ASP A 1003 7.88 36.06 38.87
N VAL A 1004 8.63 37.05 38.35
CA VAL A 1004 8.26 37.86 37.17
C VAL A 1004 9.40 37.87 36.14
N ILE A 1005 9.09 37.48 34.91
CA ILE A 1005 9.94 37.52 33.72
C ILE A 1005 9.61 38.79 32.91
N ARG A 1006 10.61 39.39 32.25
CA ARG A 1006 10.45 40.53 31.33
C ARG A 1006 11.19 40.26 30.03
N VAL A 1007 10.55 40.45 28.88
CA VAL A 1007 11.10 40.22 27.52
C VAL A 1007 11.05 41.52 26.72
N LYS A 1008 12.20 42.08 26.32
CA LYS A 1008 12.32 43.30 25.50
C LYS A 1008 12.73 42.97 24.06
N PHE A 1009 12.05 43.56 23.09
CA PHE A 1009 12.28 43.40 21.65
C PHE A 1009 13.05 44.60 21.05
N THR A 1010 13.42 44.57 19.77
CA THR A 1010 14.01 45.74 19.08
C THR A 1010 12.97 46.80 18.68
N GLU A 1011 11.68 46.44 18.72
CA GLU A 1011 10.51 47.22 18.32
C GLU A 1011 9.28 46.68 19.09
N GLY A 1012 8.18 47.44 19.15
CA GLY A 1012 6.98 47.07 19.91
C GLY A 1012 6.33 45.76 19.45
N VAL A 1013 5.59 45.07 20.32
CA VAL A 1013 4.88 43.82 19.99
C VAL A 1013 3.38 43.99 19.78
N GLN A 1014 2.78 43.08 19.02
CA GLN A 1014 1.33 43.00 18.82
C GLN A 1014 0.61 42.61 20.13
N TYR A 1015 -0.49 43.29 20.46
CA TYR A 1015 -1.18 43.17 21.75
C TYR A 1015 -2.70 42.96 21.65
N SER A 1016 -3.18 42.56 20.47
CA SER A 1016 -4.57 42.15 20.26
C SER A 1016 -4.69 41.21 19.08
N GLY A 1017 -5.76 40.40 19.06
CA GLY A 1017 -6.02 39.45 17.97
C GLY A 1017 -5.06 38.25 17.97
N MET A 1018 -4.78 37.72 16.78
CA MET A 1018 -4.17 36.38 16.61
C MET A 1018 -2.73 36.26 17.12
N TYR A 1019 -1.99 37.36 17.22
CA TYR A 1019 -0.59 37.39 17.66
C TYR A 1019 -0.39 38.17 18.98
N ASP A 1020 -1.44 38.24 19.82
CA ASP A 1020 -1.43 38.96 21.09
C ASP A 1020 -0.36 38.44 22.08
N ALA A 1021 0.65 39.26 22.35
CA ALA A 1021 1.74 39.01 23.29
C ALA A 1021 1.31 38.88 24.77
N THR A 1022 0.04 39.12 25.11
CA THR A 1022 -0.52 38.79 26.43
C THR A 1022 -1.06 37.36 26.54
N SER A 1023 -1.20 36.65 25.42
CA SER A 1023 -1.64 35.25 25.41
C SER A 1023 -0.56 34.32 25.97
N THR A 1024 -0.91 33.56 27.01
CA THR A 1024 -0.03 32.49 27.54
C THR A 1024 0.27 31.39 26.54
N ALA A 1025 -0.44 31.30 25.40
CA ALA A 1025 -0.11 30.36 24.33
C ALA A 1025 1.11 30.78 23.50
N ASN A 1026 1.57 32.04 23.58
CA ASN A 1026 2.74 32.55 22.84
C ASN A 1026 4.09 32.27 23.52
N TYR A 1027 4.09 31.56 24.67
CA TYR A 1027 5.27 31.34 25.49
C TYR A 1027 5.31 29.92 26.07
N ILE A 1028 6.50 29.33 26.09
CA ILE A 1028 6.82 28.10 26.81
C ILE A 1028 7.96 28.41 27.80
N LEU A 1029 7.84 27.92 29.03
CA LEU A 1029 8.82 28.10 30.10
C LEU A 1029 9.40 26.73 30.46
N ASN A 1030 10.72 26.59 30.36
CA ASN A 1030 11.43 25.35 30.67
C ASN A 1030 10.85 24.13 29.92
N GLY A 1031 10.68 24.26 28.59
CA GLY A 1031 10.12 23.22 27.70
C GLY A 1031 8.63 22.92 27.89
N LYS A 1032 8.02 23.44 28.95
CA LYS A 1032 6.70 23.06 29.45
C LYS A 1032 5.75 24.28 29.41
N ALA A 1033 4.44 24.04 29.34
CA ALA A 1033 3.45 25.11 29.26
C ALA A 1033 3.53 26.05 30.49
N LEU A 1034 3.27 27.35 30.30
CA LEU A 1034 3.30 28.32 31.41
C LEU A 1034 2.40 27.86 32.57
N PRO A 1035 2.88 27.84 33.83
CA PRO A 1035 2.15 27.25 34.95
C PRO A 1035 0.78 27.87 35.21
N VAL A 1036 -0.16 27.06 35.69
CA VAL A 1036 -1.51 27.49 36.08
C VAL A 1036 -1.43 28.61 37.12
N GLY A 1037 -2.06 29.74 36.84
CA GLY A 1037 -1.99 30.96 37.66
C GLY A 1037 -1.03 32.03 37.13
N THR A 1038 -0.34 31.78 36.00
CA THR A 1038 0.44 32.80 35.30
C THR A 1038 -0.43 33.95 34.76
N SER A 1039 0.05 35.19 34.86
CA SER A 1039 -0.57 36.38 34.30
C SER A 1039 0.43 37.21 33.49
N ILE A 1040 0.05 37.68 32.30
CA ILE A 1040 0.89 38.48 31.40
C ILE A 1040 0.36 39.92 31.32
N SER A 1041 1.26 40.89 31.24
CA SER A 1041 0.97 42.31 30.96
C SER A 1041 2.09 42.92 30.13
N LEU A 1042 1.86 44.10 29.55
CA LEU A 1042 2.83 44.79 28.69
C LEU A 1042 3.34 46.08 29.32
N ALA A 1043 4.47 46.57 28.83
CA ALA A 1043 5.02 47.88 29.15
C ALA A 1043 5.82 48.45 27.97
N ASP A 1044 5.99 49.77 28.03
CA ASP A 1044 6.91 50.55 27.20
C ASP A 1044 8.30 50.60 27.89
N SER A 1045 9.36 50.90 27.14
CA SER A 1045 10.72 51.08 27.66
C SER A 1045 11.41 52.39 27.26
N ASP A 1046 10.83 53.17 26.34
CA ASP A 1046 11.26 54.56 26.04
C ASP A 1046 10.13 55.60 26.23
N ASP A 1047 8.98 55.18 26.78
CA ASP A 1047 7.74 55.95 26.97
C ASP A 1047 7.17 56.51 25.65
N ASN A 1048 7.58 55.96 24.51
CA ASN A 1048 7.19 56.40 23.17
C ASN A 1048 6.20 55.43 22.51
N VAL A 1049 4.98 55.39 23.06
CA VAL A 1049 3.82 54.60 22.60
C VAL A 1049 3.48 54.62 21.10
N SER A 1050 4.17 55.43 20.28
CA SER A 1050 4.07 55.40 18.81
C SER A 1050 4.86 54.25 18.13
N ASN A 1051 5.86 53.66 18.81
CA ASN A 1051 6.63 52.49 18.32
C ASN A 1051 6.04 51.13 18.79
N GLY A 1052 5.01 51.16 19.65
CA GLY A 1052 4.37 49.99 20.25
C GLY A 1052 5.03 49.53 21.56
N LEU A 1053 4.29 48.83 22.42
CA LEU A 1053 4.81 48.36 23.71
C LEU A 1053 5.86 47.26 23.49
N ASP A 1054 7.12 47.51 23.85
CA ASP A 1054 8.24 46.63 23.50
C ASP A 1054 8.70 45.69 24.62
N ILE A 1055 8.08 45.77 25.80
CA ILE A 1055 8.29 44.84 26.93
C ILE A 1055 7.05 43.99 27.21
N VAL A 1056 7.22 42.66 27.19
CA VAL A 1056 6.26 41.69 27.73
C VAL A 1056 6.67 41.32 29.17
N LYS A 1057 5.73 41.36 30.12
CA LYS A 1057 5.93 40.98 31.53
C LYS A 1057 5.10 39.76 31.89
N ILE A 1058 5.74 38.68 32.31
CA ILE A 1058 5.08 37.39 32.59
C ILE A 1058 5.30 37.05 34.07
N LYS A 1059 4.25 37.14 34.87
CA LYS A 1059 4.26 36.81 36.29
C LYS A 1059 3.76 35.38 36.49
N VAL A 1060 4.61 34.51 37.01
CA VAL A 1060 4.35 33.08 37.25
C VAL A 1060 4.05 32.83 38.75
N PRO A 1061 3.55 31.64 39.13
CA PRO A 1061 3.29 31.31 40.55
C PRO A 1061 4.54 31.42 41.44
N ALA A 1062 4.33 31.73 42.72
CA ALA A 1062 5.41 31.99 43.66
C ALA A 1062 6.29 30.75 43.90
N GLY A 1063 7.59 30.86 43.61
CA GLY A 1063 8.52 29.73 43.67
C GLY A 1063 8.49 28.84 42.43
N THR A 1064 8.12 29.39 41.27
CA THR A 1064 8.37 28.76 39.96
C THR A 1064 9.82 28.97 39.56
N LEU A 1065 10.34 30.20 39.68
CA LEU A 1065 11.71 30.53 39.28
C LEU A 1065 12.70 30.19 40.40
N LYS A 1066 12.90 28.88 40.65
CA LYS A 1066 13.81 28.36 41.69
C LYS A 1066 15.27 28.27 41.23
N THR A 1067 15.49 27.95 39.96
CA THR A 1067 16.80 27.69 39.35
C THR A 1067 17.52 29.00 38.96
N LEU A 1068 18.86 28.96 38.91
CA LEU A 1068 19.69 30.12 38.55
C LEU A 1068 19.48 30.60 37.10
N SER A 1069 19.03 29.71 36.22
CA SER A 1069 18.53 30.01 34.88
C SER A 1069 17.18 29.32 34.66
N ASN A 1070 16.30 29.98 33.93
CA ASN A 1070 15.12 29.39 33.32
C ASN A 1070 15.15 29.71 31.80
N VAL A 1071 14.36 29.04 30.98
CA VAL A 1071 14.30 29.27 29.52
C VAL A 1071 12.91 29.72 29.12
N ILE A 1072 12.81 30.80 28.36
CA ILE A 1072 11.56 31.18 27.70
C ILE A 1072 11.70 31.08 26.18
N VAL A 1073 10.89 30.20 25.58
CA VAL A 1073 10.65 30.17 24.13
C VAL A 1073 9.50 31.11 23.84
N VAL A 1074 9.68 32.01 22.87
CA VAL A 1074 8.63 32.87 22.31
C VAL A 1074 8.15 32.28 20.98
N ASN A 1075 6.88 32.49 20.65
CA ASN A 1075 6.35 32.24 19.31
C ASN A 1075 7.25 32.90 18.24
N LYS A 1076 7.78 32.13 17.28
CA LYS A 1076 8.57 32.69 16.18
C LYS A 1076 7.72 33.48 15.19
N ASP A 1077 6.43 33.17 15.12
CA ASP A 1077 5.44 33.91 14.36
C ASP A 1077 4.90 35.13 15.14
N LEU A 1078 5.43 35.45 16.33
CA LEU A 1078 5.07 36.68 17.03
C LEU A 1078 5.37 37.88 16.14
N GLN A 1079 4.38 38.76 15.98
CA GLN A 1079 4.49 39.95 15.16
C GLN A 1079 4.82 41.16 16.02
N SER A 1080 5.67 42.03 15.47
CA SER A 1080 5.82 43.39 15.97
C SER A 1080 4.56 44.20 15.73
N TYR A 1081 4.53 45.41 16.30
CA TYR A 1081 3.49 46.41 16.09
C TYR A 1081 3.39 46.87 14.62
N ASP A 1082 4.47 46.78 13.83
CA ASP A 1082 4.47 47.08 12.39
C ASP A 1082 4.13 45.85 11.50
N ASN A 1083 3.94 44.68 12.12
CA ASN A 1083 3.68 43.35 11.55
C ASN A 1083 4.92 42.60 11.02
N SER A 1084 6.13 43.09 11.28
CA SER A 1084 7.37 42.30 11.11
C SER A 1084 7.31 41.03 11.95
N VAL A 1085 7.68 39.88 11.36
CA VAL A 1085 7.65 38.57 12.02
C VAL A 1085 8.98 38.31 12.70
N LEU A 1086 8.97 37.88 13.97
CA LEU A 1086 10.16 37.68 14.78
C LEU A 1086 11.21 36.80 14.09
N THR A 1087 12.43 37.33 13.95
CA THR A 1087 13.58 36.57 13.44
C THR A 1087 14.68 36.46 14.51
N GLY A 1088 15.84 35.91 14.13
CA GLY A 1088 16.90 35.62 15.09
C GLY A 1088 16.48 34.59 16.14
N GLY A 1089 17.06 34.69 17.33
CA GLY A 1089 16.78 33.76 18.44
C GLY A 1089 15.49 34.09 19.20
N TYR A 1090 14.41 33.38 18.90
CA TYR A 1090 13.11 33.41 19.61
C TYR A 1090 13.12 32.74 21.00
N GLU A 1091 14.15 31.95 21.31
CA GLU A 1091 14.37 31.37 22.65
C GLU A 1091 15.45 32.14 23.41
N LYS A 1092 15.14 32.58 24.63
CA LYS A 1092 16.03 33.38 25.49
C LYS A 1092 16.08 32.84 26.92
N ALA A 1093 17.20 33.08 27.60
CA ALA A 1093 17.36 32.70 29.00
C ALA A 1093 16.85 33.79 29.94
N VAL A 1094 16.17 33.33 30.97
CA VAL A 1094 15.60 34.07 32.09
C VAL A 1094 16.61 33.98 33.23
N LEU A 1095 17.59 34.88 33.22
CA LEU A 1095 18.52 35.01 34.34
C LEU A 1095 17.84 35.74 35.50
N LEU A 1096 17.91 35.14 36.69
CA LEU A 1096 17.52 35.83 37.92
C LEU A 1096 18.49 36.98 38.19
N GLY A 1097 17.96 38.17 38.48
CA GLY A 1097 18.79 39.29 38.89
C GLY A 1097 19.53 38.98 40.19
N LEU A 1098 20.87 38.86 40.12
CA LEU A 1098 21.73 38.95 41.29
C LEU A 1098 21.56 40.35 41.90
N ASN A 1099 21.18 40.39 43.19
CA ASN A 1099 21.17 41.62 44.01
C ASN A 1099 22.52 41.78 44.73
#